data_AF-A0AAD6EUW1-F1
#
_entry.id   AF-A0AAD6EUW1-F1
#
_cell.length_a   1.000
_cell.length_b   1.000
_cell.length_c   1.000
_cell.angle_alpha   90.00
_cell.angle_beta   90.00
_cell.angle_gamma   90.00
#
_symmetry.space_group_name_H-M   'P 1'
#
loop_
_entity.id
_entity.type
_entity.pdbx_description
1 polymer ?
#
loop_
_entity_poly.entity_id
_entity_poly.type
_entity_poly.pdbx_seq_one_letter_code
_entity_poly.pdbx_strand_id
1 'polypeptide(L)'
;MEDPSATAAANNVAAAIVAALDWSSPPDARKTAVSYLESVKSGDIRSLASTSLLLVRKNWSSEIRLHGFKMLQHLVRFRWEEFNPTERREFANYTVNLITEVAGPTEEWALKSQTAALVAEVVRREGITIWSELFPSVVSLSNKGPTEAELVAMILRWLPEDITVHNEDLEGDRRRELLRGLTESLSEILPLLYSLLEKHFVSAMTEHANQNLESAKQHAATVTAALNAVNAYAEWAPVPDLAKFGLIHGCSSLLPYNEFRLHACEFFKFICQRKRPVDATALEFDSAMNSTFQILMSVSRDFLNKSKSNPSTIDESEYEFAECILESMVALGSSNMQCIIGDVIMTSQFLQQMLEYYQHYRISLHFQSLLFWLALLREPAKAKSVAQSSGDNTSSSSNSSMSPVEKDWKGSSAFITDEICSVILDISLQRMLKKSAVSGEVLELWSDELEGKADFSQYRSRLLDVIKLTSSQKPLIAATLVAQRMGTVLGNTSHLPISAQETAVVESTQLGLEAVISAVFDASMESVINTNEQAKFQLRSIFEGILQQLLLIKWTEPALVVILGHYLESFGPYLKYFPDSVASVVNKLFELLASIPISLNDPSSNGARHARLQICTSFIRISLAADKSLLPHMKAIADTMGYLQAEGQLLRGEHNLLCEAFLVTASSAGLPQQQEVLAWLLEPLSKMWTPLEWQNAYLSDQFGLVRLCSDSQFMWSIYHTVTFFEKALKRSGTRKPASAGVPKSMHPVSPHLSWMLPPLLRLIRAIHALWSEPVAQNLNAEMKAAKSMSSVEQASLLGETHKINAGRSQVGSSDGDMHSEGDSREHNIRNWLKGTRDSGYNVIGLSATIGEPFYRSIEVSSLVVALMENIQSMEFRHMRQLIHLVLVPVVKNCPVDLWEVCIVNLLQPLFLHCHQALGFSWTGLLQEGRAKVPDNLGNLTGLELKVEVMEEKLLRDLTREVCSVLSAIASPGLNTGLPSLEQLGTNRGDQSALRNLESFSSTSLVGYLLLHKTQVIPVLRIMIEVLNWTDADAVTRGVPFCRALVLLSIATNDTELRQFVTKDLFSAIIQGLAFESNAFISAELLGLCREIYVYLLDSDPTPRQILMSLPHIKQEDLAAFEDALSKTMSPKEQKQHMRSLLMLATGNQLKALAAQKSTNLITNVTARTRNPAKHAEPSAEEDGPIGLAAIS
;
A
#
# COMPACT_ATOMS: atom_id res chain seq x y z
N MET A 1 -19.82 -36.52 45.36
CA MET A 1 -18.90 -36.99 46.41
C MET A 1 -17.96 -35.85 46.73
N GLU A 2 -18.06 -35.28 47.94
CA GLU A 2 -17.15 -34.23 48.40
C GLU A 2 -15.90 -34.89 48.99
N ASP A 3 -14.80 -34.83 48.25
CA ASP A 3 -13.49 -35.25 48.73
C ASP A 3 -12.88 -34.09 49.55
N PRO A 4 -12.67 -34.24 50.87
CA PRO A 4 -12.16 -33.14 51.72
C PRO A 4 -10.75 -32.67 51.31
N SER A 5 -10.00 -33.48 50.56
CA SER A 5 -8.71 -33.07 50.01
C SER A 5 -8.84 -32.04 48.88
N ALA A 6 -9.89 -32.14 48.06
CA ALA A 6 -10.14 -31.24 46.92
C ALA A 6 -10.60 -29.85 47.38
N THR A 7 -11.33 -29.77 48.50
CA THR A 7 -11.78 -28.49 49.08
C THR A 7 -10.62 -27.70 49.68
N ALA A 8 -9.67 -28.39 50.35
CA ALA A 8 -8.45 -27.77 50.87
C ALA A 8 -7.55 -27.24 49.73
N ALA A 9 -7.43 -28.00 48.64
CA ALA A 9 -6.71 -27.57 47.44
C ALA A 9 -7.32 -26.32 46.80
N ALA A 10 -8.65 -26.26 46.67
CA ALA A 10 -9.37 -25.09 46.13
C ALA A 10 -9.12 -23.82 46.95
N ASN A 11 -9.12 -23.91 48.29
CA ASN A 11 -8.82 -22.76 49.16
C ASN A 11 -7.40 -22.22 48.95
N ASN A 12 -6.41 -23.10 48.80
CA ASN A 12 -5.02 -22.71 48.55
C ASN A 12 -4.84 -22.05 47.18
N VAL A 13 -5.51 -22.58 46.15
CA VAL A 13 -5.51 -21.99 44.80
C VAL A 13 -6.20 -20.63 44.80
N ALA A 14 -7.34 -20.49 45.49
CA ALA A 14 -8.03 -19.21 45.64
C ALA A 14 -7.14 -18.14 46.31
N ALA A 15 -6.44 -18.50 47.38
CA ALA A 15 -5.50 -17.59 48.06
C ALA A 15 -4.35 -17.16 47.14
N ALA A 16 -3.81 -18.08 46.34
CA ALA A 16 -2.78 -17.77 45.36
C ALA A 16 -3.29 -16.86 44.23
N ILE A 17 -4.53 -17.04 43.77
CA ILE A 17 -5.16 -16.15 42.77
C ILE A 17 -5.26 -14.72 43.31
N VAL A 18 -5.75 -14.55 44.54
CA VAL A 18 -5.87 -13.24 45.18
C VAL A 18 -4.50 -12.58 45.33
N ALA A 19 -3.51 -13.32 45.84
CA ALA A 19 -2.15 -12.81 46.00
C ALA A 19 -1.47 -12.43 44.68
N ALA A 20 -1.79 -13.11 43.58
CA ALA A 20 -1.24 -12.81 42.25
C ALA A 20 -1.87 -11.56 41.61
N LEU A 21 -3.18 -11.34 41.82
CA LEU A 21 -3.94 -10.24 41.23
C LEU A 21 -3.90 -8.95 42.05
N ASP A 22 -3.63 -9.04 43.35
CA ASP A 22 -3.56 -7.89 44.24
C ASP A 22 -2.30 -7.04 43.99
N TRP A 23 -2.49 -5.79 43.58
CA TRP A 23 -1.41 -4.83 43.33
C TRP A 23 -0.65 -4.44 44.61
N SER A 24 -1.27 -4.58 45.79
CA SER A 24 -0.65 -4.28 47.08
C SER A 24 0.26 -5.41 47.59
N SER A 25 0.19 -6.59 46.96
CA SER A 25 1.05 -7.73 47.29
C SER A 25 2.50 -7.53 46.79
N PRO A 26 3.51 -7.87 47.61
CA PRO A 26 4.91 -7.65 47.24
C PRO A 26 5.33 -8.48 46.00
N PRO A 27 6.30 -8.01 45.20
CA PRO A 27 6.72 -8.68 43.97
C PRO A 27 7.09 -10.16 44.16
N ASP A 28 7.76 -10.49 45.27
CA ASP A 28 8.14 -11.86 45.59
C ASP A 28 6.93 -12.75 45.88
N ALA A 29 5.95 -12.26 46.64
CA ALA A 29 4.72 -13.01 46.92
C ALA A 29 3.90 -13.25 45.64
N ARG A 30 3.80 -12.24 44.76
CA ARG A 30 3.17 -12.39 43.43
C ARG A 30 3.89 -13.44 42.58
N LYS A 31 5.22 -13.43 42.57
CA LYS A 31 6.03 -14.42 41.84
C LYS A 31 5.84 -15.83 42.38
N THR A 32 5.80 -16.01 43.71
CA THR A 32 5.53 -17.30 44.35
C THR A 32 4.12 -17.79 44.05
N ALA A 33 3.12 -16.90 44.11
CA ALA A 33 1.73 -17.22 43.80
C ALA A 33 1.55 -17.67 42.33
N VAL A 34 2.14 -16.93 41.37
CA VAL A 34 2.13 -17.32 39.95
C VAL A 34 2.85 -18.66 39.74
N SER A 35 4.01 -18.87 40.36
CA SER A 35 4.74 -20.15 40.27
C SER A 35 3.92 -21.32 40.83
N TYR A 36 3.17 -21.10 41.91
CA TYR A 36 2.28 -22.11 42.46
C TYR A 36 1.12 -22.42 41.51
N LEU A 37 0.47 -21.41 40.93
CA LEU A 37 -0.62 -21.60 39.96
C LEU A 37 -0.14 -22.36 38.71
N GLU A 38 1.06 -22.07 38.20
CA GLU A 38 1.66 -22.84 37.11
C GLU A 38 1.97 -24.28 37.51
N SER A 39 2.44 -24.52 38.76
CA SER A 39 2.64 -25.89 39.26
C SER A 39 1.34 -26.69 39.29
N VAL A 40 0.22 -26.06 39.68
CA VAL A 40 -1.11 -26.69 39.72
C VAL A 40 -1.59 -27.02 38.29
N LYS A 41 -1.37 -26.13 37.32
CA LYS A 41 -1.68 -26.41 35.89
C LYS A 41 -0.88 -27.59 35.33
N SER A 42 0.39 -27.71 35.73
CA SER A 42 1.28 -28.80 35.31
C SER A 42 1.09 -30.12 36.08
N GLY A 43 0.31 -30.12 37.17
CA GLY A 43 0.14 -31.24 38.10
C GLY A 43 -0.81 -32.35 37.61
N ASP A 44 -1.38 -33.11 38.55
CA ASP A 44 -2.34 -34.17 38.23
C ASP A 44 -3.64 -33.59 37.63
N ILE A 45 -4.09 -34.18 36.51
CA ILE A 45 -5.20 -33.63 35.72
C ILE A 45 -6.55 -33.71 36.46
N ARG A 46 -6.79 -34.78 37.22
CA ARG A 46 -8.04 -34.98 37.97
C ARG A 46 -8.12 -34.02 39.15
N SER A 47 -6.99 -33.77 39.81
CA SER A 47 -6.87 -32.74 40.84
C SER A 47 -7.10 -31.33 40.28
N LEU A 48 -6.53 -31.01 39.11
CA LEU A 48 -6.71 -29.72 38.43
C LEU A 48 -8.17 -29.52 38.00
N ALA A 49 -8.79 -30.54 37.41
CA ALA A 49 -10.20 -30.50 36.99
C ALA A 49 -11.13 -30.33 38.19
N SER A 50 -11.02 -31.20 39.20
CA SER A 50 -11.87 -31.12 40.41
C SER A 50 -11.73 -29.78 41.14
N THR A 51 -10.51 -29.27 41.28
CA THR A 51 -10.24 -27.96 41.90
C THR A 51 -10.85 -26.83 41.07
N SER A 52 -10.66 -26.84 39.75
CA SER A 52 -11.19 -25.79 38.87
C SER A 52 -12.72 -25.80 38.82
N LEU A 53 -13.35 -26.97 38.80
CA LEU A 53 -14.82 -27.11 38.85
C LEU A 53 -15.40 -26.58 40.19
N LEU A 54 -14.67 -26.71 41.30
CA LEU A 54 -15.06 -26.14 42.59
C LEU A 54 -14.94 -24.61 42.61
N LEU A 55 -13.88 -24.06 42.00
CA LEU A 55 -13.61 -22.62 41.97
C LEU A 55 -14.60 -21.82 41.12
N VAL A 56 -15.25 -22.47 40.16
CA VAL A 56 -16.20 -21.82 39.23
C VAL A 56 -17.61 -21.63 39.84
N ARG A 57 -17.92 -22.36 40.92
CA ARG A 57 -19.22 -22.26 41.61
C ARG A 57 -19.43 -20.87 42.23
N LYS A 58 -20.71 -20.49 42.42
CA LYS A 58 -21.14 -19.18 42.96
C LYS A 58 -20.66 -18.83 44.37
N ASN A 59 -20.01 -19.75 45.08
CA ASN A 59 -19.53 -19.55 46.45
C ASN A 59 -18.25 -18.69 46.52
N TRP A 60 -17.64 -18.39 45.37
CA TRP A 60 -16.38 -17.63 45.24
C TRP A 60 -16.60 -16.26 44.59
N SER A 61 -15.63 -15.34 44.75
CA SER A 61 -15.67 -14.02 44.09
C SER A 61 -15.55 -14.14 42.57
N SER A 62 -15.96 -13.10 41.83
CA SER A 62 -15.93 -13.12 40.36
C SER A 62 -14.52 -13.27 39.80
N GLU A 63 -13.51 -12.70 40.45
CA GLU A 63 -12.10 -12.81 40.03
C GLU A 63 -11.57 -14.25 40.15
N ILE A 64 -11.89 -14.92 41.26
CA ILE A 64 -11.50 -16.32 41.50
C ILE A 64 -12.21 -17.23 40.50
N ARG A 65 -13.51 -17.02 40.29
CA ARG A 65 -14.31 -17.80 39.33
C ARG A 65 -13.79 -17.62 37.91
N LEU A 66 -13.44 -16.39 37.51
CA LEU A 66 -12.85 -16.09 36.20
C LEU A 66 -11.52 -16.83 35.99
N HIS A 67 -10.65 -16.87 37.02
CA HIS A 67 -9.42 -17.64 36.94
C HIS A 67 -9.69 -19.15 36.89
N GLY A 68 -10.68 -19.64 37.64
CA GLY A 68 -11.15 -21.03 37.58
C GLY A 68 -11.59 -21.43 36.16
N PHE A 69 -12.35 -20.56 35.47
CA PHE A 69 -12.70 -20.77 34.06
C PHE A 69 -11.47 -20.84 33.16
N LYS A 70 -10.48 -19.95 33.34
CA LYS A 70 -9.22 -20.00 32.58
C LYS A 70 -8.45 -21.30 32.82
N MET A 71 -8.51 -21.87 34.02
CA MET A 71 -7.90 -23.17 34.32
C MET A 71 -8.65 -24.32 33.64
N LEU A 72 -9.99 -24.30 33.59
CA LEU A 72 -10.79 -25.25 32.81
C LEU A 72 -10.49 -25.12 31.31
N GLN A 73 -10.38 -23.91 30.77
CA GLN A 73 -10.02 -23.69 29.37
C GLN A 73 -8.61 -24.19 29.07
N HIS A 74 -7.64 -23.97 29.97
CA HIS A 74 -6.30 -24.53 29.82
C HIS A 74 -6.31 -26.07 29.76
N LEU A 75 -7.11 -26.72 30.62
CA LEU A 75 -7.32 -28.17 30.58
C LEU A 75 -7.82 -28.63 29.21
N VAL A 76 -8.87 -27.97 28.68
CA VAL A 76 -9.47 -28.32 27.40
C VAL A 76 -8.54 -28.01 26.23
N ARG A 77 -7.79 -26.89 26.24
CA ARG A 77 -6.86 -26.56 25.15
C ARG A 77 -5.68 -27.52 25.06
N PHE A 78 -5.03 -27.79 26.18
CA PHE A 78 -3.69 -28.37 26.17
C PHE A 78 -3.63 -29.80 26.67
N ARG A 79 -4.54 -30.22 27.55
CA ARG A 79 -4.47 -31.50 28.26
C ARG A 79 -5.69 -32.39 28.05
N TRP A 80 -6.52 -32.05 27.08
CA TRP A 80 -7.77 -32.75 26.80
C TRP A 80 -7.56 -34.22 26.44
N GLU A 81 -6.44 -34.53 25.77
CA GLU A 81 -6.17 -35.90 25.35
C GLU A 81 -5.92 -36.88 26.51
N GLU A 82 -5.56 -36.37 27.68
CA GLU A 82 -5.25 -37.17 28.88
C GLU A 82 -6.52 -37.71 29.57
N PHE A 83 -7.69 -37.11 29.30
CA PHE A 83 -8.97 -37.66 29.77
C PHE A 83 -9.38 -38.87 28.94
N ASN A 84 -10.05 -39.84 29.57
CA ASN A 84 -10.67 -40.93 28.83
C ASN A 84 -11.99 -40.46 28.16
N PRO A 85 -12.52 -41.17 27.13
CA PRO A 85 -13.73 -40.76 26.41
C PRO A 85 -14.97 -40.57 27.29
N THR A 86 -15.09 -41.35 28.37
CA THR A 86 -16.20 -41.20 29.33
C THR A 86 -16.06 -39.94 30.17
N GLU A 87 -14.86 -39.63 30.67
CA GLU A 87 -14.53 -38.41 31.41
C GLU A 87 -14.76 -37.17 30.53
N ARG A 88 -14.37 -37.20 29.24
CA ARG A 88 -14.62 -36.12 28.27
C ARG A 88 -16.11 -35.87 28.07
N ARG A 89 -16.92 -36.92 27.91
CA ARG A 89 -18.38 -36.80 27.77
C ARG A 89 -19.04 -36.30 29.06
N GLU A 90 -18.61 -36.77 30.21
CA GLU A 90 -19.08 -36.26 31.51
C GLU A 90 -18.74 -34.77 31.71
N PHE A 91 -17.52 -34.37 31.33
CA PHE A 91 -17.08 -32.99 31.36
C PHE A 91 -17.93 -32.12 30.42
N ALA A 92 -18.17 -32.57 29.19
CA ALA A 92 -19.02 -31.86 28.22
C ALA A 92 -20.44 -31.64 28.77
N ASN A 93 -21.07 -32.67 29.33
CA ASN A 93 -22.39 -32.54 29.97
C ASN A 93 -22.36 -31.59 31.18
N TYR A 94 -21.28 -31.62 31.97
CA TYR A 94 -21.12 -30.70 33.09
C TYR A 94 -21.06 -29.24 32.62
N THR A 95 -20.31 -28.93 31.56
CA THR A 95 -20.20 -27.55 31.04
C THR A 95 -21.54 -26.98 30.59
N VAL A 96 -22.43 -27.80 30.01
CA VAL A 96 -23.80 -27.37 29.66
C VAL A 96 -24.67 -27.20 30.90
N ASN A 97 -24.54 -28.06 31.91
CA ASN A 97 -25.27 -27.90 33.17
C ASN A 97 -24.86 -26.64 33.94
N LEU A 98 -23.59 -26.25 33.84
CA LEU A 98 -23.06 -25.03 34.46
C LEU A 98 -23.78 -23.76 33.99
N ILE A 99 -24.35 -23.77 32.78
CA ILE A 99 -25.19 -22.68 32.26
C ILE A 99 -26.35 -22.39 33.21
N THR A 100 -27.01 -23.43 33.74
CA THR A 100 -28.12 -23.24 34.70
C THR A 100 -27.66 -22.69 36.04
N GLU A 101 -26.43 -22.98 36.45
CA GLU A 101 -25.84 -22.43 37.67
C GLU A 101 -25.46 -20.95 37.49
N VAL A 102 -24.99 -20.56 36.30
CA VAL A 102 -24.54 -19.20 35.96
C VAL A 102 -25.68 -18.30 35.47
N ALA A 103 -26.82 -18.87 35.08
CA ALA A 103 -28.03 -18.15 34.66
C ALA A 103 -28.67 -17.38 35.83
N GLY A 104 -28.08 -16.25 36.20
CA GLY A 104 -28.62 -15.28 37.14
C GLY A 104 -28.65 -13.88 36.51
N PRO A 105 -29.68 -13.06 36.79
CA PRO A 105 -29.80 -11.73 36.21
C PRO A 105 -28.70 -10.76 36.68
N THR A 106 -28.10 -11.02 37.85
CA THR A 106 -27.03 -10.21 38.46
C THR A 106 -25.61 -10.72 38.13
N GLU A 107 -25.49 -11.75 37.31
CA GLU A 107 -24.20 -12.35 36.99
C GLU A 107 -23.40 -11.44 36.03
N GLU A 108 -22.11 -11.25 36.31
CA GLU A 108 -21.23 -10.44 35.46
C GLU A 108 -21.10 -11.04 34.04
N TRP A 109 -21.12 -10.16 33.03
CA TRP A 109 -20.99 -10.55 31.62
C TRP A 109 -19.73 -11.39 31.36
N ALA A 110 -18.62 -11.09 32.04
CA ALA A 110 -17.36 -11.83 31.89
C ALA A 110 -17.52 -13.32 32.22
N LEU A 111 -18.24 -13.67 33.29
CA LEU A 111 -18.47 -15.05 33.70
C LEU A 111 -19.45 -15.77 32.76
N LYS A 112 -20.50 -15.08 32.31
CA LYS A 112 -21.40 -15.59 31.27
C LYS A 112 -20.62 -15.94 29.98
N SER A 113 -19.74 -15.03 29.55
CA SER A 113 -18.92 -15.20 28.36
C SER A 113 -17.91 -16.34 28.49
N GLN A 114 -17.22 -16.45 29.64
CA GLN A 114 -16.29 -17.56 29.86
C GLN A 114 -17.00 -18.93 29.92
N THR A 115 -18.21 -18.98 30.48
CA THR A 115 -19.03 -20.20 30.48
C THR A 115 -19.36 -20.63 29.05
N ALA A 116 -19.82 -19.68 28.23
CA ALA A 116 -20.13 -19.94 26.83
C ALA A 116 -18.91 -20.35 26.00
N ALA A 117 -17.77 -19.67 26.20
CA ALA A 117 -16.50 -20.00 25.56
C ALA A 117 -16.01 -21.40 25.92
N LEU A 118 -16.14 -21.81 27.19
CA LEU A 118 -15.75 -23.16 27.62
C LEU A 118 -16.56 -24.26 26.89
N VAL A 119 -17.86 -24.05 26.68
CA VAL A 119 -18.70 -24.99 25.91
C VAL A 119 -18.24 -25.07 24.45
N ALA A 120 -18.00 -23.92 23.80
CA ALA A 120 -17.49 -23.87 22.43
C ALA A 120 -16.12 -24.55 22.29
N GLU A 121 -15.25 -24.37 23.28
CA GLU A 121 -13.92 -24.96 23.32
C GLU A 121 -13.93 -26.49 23.46
N VAL A 122 -14.84 -27.03 24.27
CA VAL A 122 -15.07 -28.49 24.36
C VAL A 122 -15.53 -29.04 23.01
N VAL A 123 -16.47 -28.37 22.33
CA VAL A 123 -16.93 -28.75 20.98
C VAL A 123 -15.80 -28.69 19.96
N ARG A 124 -14.97 -27.63 20.01
CA ARG A 124 -13.80 -27.46 19.15
C ARG A 124 -12.80 -28.60 19.30
N ARG A 125 -12.58 -29.09 20.52
CA ARG A 125 -11.63 -30.18 20.79
C ARG A 125 -12.17 -31.55 20.42
N GLU A 126 -13.33 -31.95 20.95
CA GLU A 126 -13.91 -33.27 20.65
C GLU A 126 -14.42 -33.39 19.21
N GLY A 127 -15.07 -32.35 18.70
CA GLY A 127 -15.64 -32.29 17.36
C GLY A 127 -17.16 -32.23 17.34
N ILE A 128 -17.75 -32.21 16.15
CA ILE A 128 -19.19 -31.93 15.97
C ILE A 128 -20.10 -33.03 16.54
N THR A 129 -19.58 -34.25 16.77
CA THR A 129 -20.34 -35.34 17.39
C THR A 129 -20.81 -35.01 18.80
N ILE A 130 -19.98 -34.32 19.61
CA ILE A 130 -20.43 -33.88 20.94
C ILE A 130 -21.44 -32.74 20.81
N TRP A 131 -21.29 -31.88 19.79
CA TRP A 131 -22.25 -30.81 19.54
C TRP A 131 -23.64 -31.36 19.22
N SER A 132 -23.75 -32.37 18.36
CA SER A 132 -25.05 -32.98 18.05
C SER A 132 -25.68 -33.68 19.26
N GLU A 133 -24.86 -34.25 20.17
CA GLU A 133 -25.34 -34.78 21.46
C GLU A 133 -25.84 -33.66 22.41
N LEU A 134 -25.13 -32.52 22.46
CA LEU A 134 -25.44 -31.42 23.39
C LEU A 134 -26.53 -30.46 22.88
N PHE A 135 -26.69 -30.32 21.57
CA PHE A 135 -27.56 -29.32 20.94
C PHE A 135 -29.03 -29.37 21.43
N PRO A 136 -29.69 -30.55 21.58
CA PRO A 136 -31.04 -30.61 22.14
C PRO A 136 -31.16 -30.03 23.55
N SER A 137 -30.12 -30.20 24.37
CA SER A 137 -30.06 -29.63 25.72
C SER A 137 -29.92 -28.10 25.67
N VAL A 138 -29.09 -27.58 24.76
CA VAL A 138 -28.92 -26.14 24.52
C VAL A 138 -30.24 -25.50 24.05
N VAL A 139 -30.98 -26.15 23.16
CA VAL A 139 -32.32 -25.69 22.71
C VAL A 139 -33.35 -25.73 23.84
N SER A 140 -33.29 -26.73 24.72
CA SER A 140 -34.17 -26.80 25.89
C SER A 140 -33.90 -25.66 26.88
N LEU A 141 -32.62 -25.31 27.09
CA LEU A 141 -32.22 -24.21 27.98
C LEU A 141 -32.71 -22.85 27.48
N SER A 142 -32.65 -22.59 26.18
CA SER A 142 -33.08 -21.30 25.61
C SER A 142 -34.57 -21.01 25.82
N ASN A 143 -35.37 -22.03 26.14
CA ASN A 143 -36.80 -21.87 26.39
C ASN A 143 -37.16 -21.61 27.86
N LYS A 144 -36.20 -21.66 28.80
CA LYS A 144 -36.46 -21.52 30.24
C LYS A 144 -36.63 -20.07 30.71
N GLY A 145 -35.88 -19.14 30.13
CA GLY A 145 -35.85 -17.74 30.55
C GLY A 145 -34.93 -16.86 29.70
N PRO A 146 -34.97 -15.52 29.87
CA PRO A 146 -34.15 -14.60 29.09
C PRO A 146 -32.65 -14.75 29.34
N THR A 147 -32.25 -15.02 30.59
CA THR A 147 -30.83 -15.16 30.96
C THR A 147 -30.22 -16.45 30.39
N GLU A 148 -30.98 -17.54 30.40
CA GLU A 148 -30.58 -18.79 29.76
C GLU A 148 -30.49 -18.65 28.24
N ALA A 149 -31.47 -17.97 27.63
CA ALA A 149 -31.45 -17.66 26.20
C ALA A 149 -30.26 -16.76 25.81
N GLU A 150 -29.89 -15.79 26.64
CA GLU A 150 -28.70 -14.94 26.46
C GLU A 150 -27.43 -15.81 26.43
N LEU A 151 -27.26 -16.70 27.41
CA LEU A 151 -26.11 -17.62 27.47
C LEU A 151 -26.07 -18.58 26.28
N VAL A 152 -27.22 -19.09 25.83
CA VAL A 152 -27.31 -19.93 24.63
C VAL A 152 -26.87 -19.16 23.39
N ALA A 153 -27.33 -17.91 23.23
CA ALA A 153 -26.87 -17.06 22.13
C ALA A 153 -25.35 -16.80 22.20
N MET A 154 -24.79 -16.58 23.40
CA MET A 154 -23.34 -16.43 23.57
C MET A 154 -22.57 -17.70 23.17
N ILE A 155 -23.10 -18.91 23.44
CA ILE A 155 -22.49 -20.17 22.99
C ILE A 155 -22.50 -20.26 21.46
N LEU A 156 -23.66 -19.97 20.85
CA LEU A 156 -23.80 -19.96 19.40
C LEU A 156 -22.90 -18.92 18.73
N ARG A 157 -22.55 -17.84 19.43
CA ARG A 157 -21.54 -16.87 18.96
C ARG A 157 -20.11 -17.42 19.04
N TRP A 158 -19.73 -18.01 20.19
CA TRP A 158 -18.37 -18.51 20.42
C TRP A 158 -18.02 -19.72 19.54
N LEU A 159 -19.00 -20.58 19.22
CA LEU A 159 -18.79 -21.78 18.40
C LEU A 159 -18.09 -21.49 17.05
N PRO A 160 -18.63 -20.62 16.17
CA PRO A 160 -17.95 -20.25 14.95
C PRO A 160 -16.73 -19.37 15.21
N GLU A 161 -16.77 -18.41 16.13
CA GLU A 161 -15.64 -17.48 16.40
C GLU A 161 -14.37 -18.23 16.83
N ASP A 162 -14.49 -19.28 17.64
CA ASP A 162 -13.34 -20.10 18.05
C ASP A 162 -12.69 -20.84 16.87
N ILE A 163 -13.41 -21.04 15.76
CA ILE A 163 -12.92 -21.74 14.57
C ILE A 163 -12.48 -20.74 13.47
N THR A 164 -13.16 -19.62 13.34
CA THR A 164 -12.92 -18.64 12.27
C THR A 164 -11.98 -17.51 12.70
N VAL A 165 -12.10 -17.04 13.94
CA VAL A 165 -11.38 -15.89 14.51
C VAL A 165 -10.21 -16.34 15.39
N HIS A 166 -10.44 -17.24 16.36
CA HIS A 166 -9.44 -17.67 17.35
C HIS A 166 -8.77 -19.02 16.99
N ASN A 167 -8.29 -19.13 15.75
CA ASN A 167 -7.78 -20.39 15.18
C ASN A 167 -6.25 -20.55 15.18
N GLU A 168 -5.53 -19.77 15.99
CA GLU A 168 -4.06 -19.73 15.97
C GLU A 168 -3.40 -21.10 16.25
N ASP A 169 -4.11 -21.98 16.96
CA ASP A 169 -3.71 -23.34 17.33
C ASP A 169 -4.43 -24.45 16.54
N LEU A 170 -5.34 -24.13 15.61
CA LEU A 170 -6.09 -25.10 14.81
C LEU A 170 -5.44 -25.39 13.45
N GLU A 171 -5.18 -26.67 13.17
CA GLU A 171 -4.73 -27.13 11.85
C GLU A 171 -5.81 -26.97 10.76
N GLY A 172 -5.38 -26.77 9.52
CA GLY A 172 -6.28 -26.48 8.40
C GLY A 172 -7.30 -27.59 8.07
N ASP A 173 -6.92 -28.86 8.22
CA ASP A 173 -7.82 -30.00 8.00
C ASP A 173 -8.89 -30.10 9.09
N ARG A 174 -8.48 -29.99 10.37
CA ARG A 174 -9.40 -29.98 11.50
C ARG A 174 -10.37 -28.80 11.43
N ARG A 175 -9.89 -27.62 11.03
CA ARG A 175 -10.74 -26.44 10.79
C ARG A 175 -11.80 -26.71 9.72
N ARG A 176 -11.40 -27.30 8.58
CA ARG A 176 -12.35 -27.65 7.49
C ARG A 176 -13.39 -28.66 7.96
N GLU A 177 -12.97 -29.66 8.73
CA GLU A 177 -13.86 -30.66 9.32
C GLU A 177 -14.89 -30.00 10.24
N LEU A 178 -14.43 -29.17 11.18
CA LEU A 178 -15.28 -28.43 12.13
C LEU A 178 -16.29 -27.51 11.42
N LEU A 179 -15.82 -26.72 10.44
CA LEU A 179 -16.71 -25.84 9.65
C LEU A 179 -17.72 -26.64 8.83
N ARG A 180 -17.32 -27.77 8.24
CA ARG A 180 -18.24 -28.64 7.50
C ARG A 180 -19.35 -29.17 8.41
N GLY A 181 -19.02 -29.71 9.58
CA GLY A 181 -20.04 -30.19 10.50
C GLY A 181 -20.91 -29.09 11.09
N LEU A 182 -20.37 -27.89 11.34
CA LEU A 182 -21.21 -26.73 11.69
C LEU A 182 -22.15 -26.33 10.55
N THR A 183 -21.68 -26.40 9.29
CA THR A 183 -22.50 -26.14 8.09
C THR A 183 -23.69 -27.10 8.02
N GLU A 184 -23.47 -28.38 8.35
CA GLU A 184 -24.53 -29.40 8.41
C GLU A 184 -25.60 -29.07 9.47
N SER A 185 -25.21 -28.42 10.57
CA SER A 185 -26.13 -27.99 11.65
C SER A 185 -26.82 -26.63 11.43
N LEU A 186 -26.52 -25.91 10.34
CA LEU A 186 -27.11 -24.58 10.08
C LEU A 186 -28.64 -24.60 9.95
N SER A 187 -29.20 -25.70 9.44
CA SER A 187 -30.65 -25.88 9.29
C SER A 187 -31.39 -25.88 10.62
N GLU A 188 -30.70 -26.12 11.73
CA GLU A 188 -31.25 -26.10 13.09
C GLU A 188 -30.85 -24.84 13.86
N ILE A 189 -29.60 -24.37 13.67
CA ILE A 189 -29.06 -23.19 14.36
C ILE A 189 -29.70 -21.88 13.87
N LEU A 190 -29.83 -21.68 12.56
CA LEU A 190 -30.33 -20.42 12.02
C LEU A 190 -31.79 -20.14 12.39
N PRO A 191 -32.73 -21.12 12.32
CA PRO A 191 -34.08 -20.95 12.85
C PRO A 191 -34.13 -20.67 14.35
N LEU A 192 -33.26 -21.32 15.14
CA LEU A 192 -33.16 -21.06 16.57
C LEU A 192 -32.78 -19.59 16.82
N LEU A 193 -31.73 -19.09 16.16
CA LEU A 193 -31.31 -17.69 16.28
C LEU A 193 -32.42 -16.71 15.89
N TYR A 194 -33.14 -16.98 14.79
CA TYR A 194 -34.30 -16.17 14.40
C TYR A 194 -35.40 -16.18 15.48
N SER A 195 -35.71 -17.36 16.03
CA SER A 195 -36.73 -17.49 17.08
C SER A 195 -36.35 -16.74 18.36
N LEU A 196 -35.06 -16.71 18.72
CA LEU A 196 -34.57 -15.97 19.87
C LEU A 196 -34.69 -14.46 19.66
N LEU A 197 -34.36 -13.97 18.46
CA LEU A 197 -34.56 -12.57 18.09
C LEU A 197 -36.04 -12.19 18.18
N GLU A 198 -36.92 -12.93 17.51
CA GLU A 198 -38.35 -12.60 17.43
C GLU A 198 -39.03 -12.67 18.81
N LYS A 199 -38.89 -13.80 19.51
CA LYS A 199 -39.57 -14.04 20.80
C LYS A 199 -39.16 -13.03 21.87
N HIS A 200 -37.86 -12.78 22.01
CA HIS A 200 -37.36 -11.88 23.03
C HIS A 200 -37.50 -10.41 22.66
N PHE A 201 -37.48 -10.05 21.37
CA PHE A 201 -37.83 -8.70 20.95
C PHE A 201 -39.30 -8.37 21.28
N VAL A 202 -40.24 -9.24 20.91
CA VAL A 202 -41.66 -9.05 21.25
C VAL A 202 -41.84 -8.97 22.76
N SER A 203 -41.19 -9.85 23.52
CA SER A 203 -41.26 -9.86 24.99
C SER A 203 -40.66 -8.59 25.61
N ALA A 204 -39.55 -8.07 25.09
CA ALA A 204 -38.94 -6.82 25.55
C ALA A 204 -39.92 -5.64 25.36
N MET A 205 -40.57 -5.56 24.20
CA MET A 205 -41.53 -4.50 23.91
C MET A 205 -42.78 -4.59 24.78
N THR A 206 -43.31 -5.81 25.03
CA THR A 206 -44.47 -6.00 25.91
C THR A 206 -44.15 -5.66 27.37
N GLU A 207 -42.99 -6.09 27.88
CA GLU A 207 -42.58 -5.80 29.25
C GLU A 207 -42.25 -4.31 29.45
N HIS A 208 -41.70 -3.65 28.42
CA HIS A 208 -41.52 -2.20 28.42
C HIS A 208 -42.86 -1.47 28.50
N ALA A 209 -43.84 -1.87 27.68
CA ALA A 209 -45.20 -1.31 27.74
C ALA A 209 -45.88 -1.54 29.10
N ASN A 210 -45.57 -2.67 29.76
CA ASN A 210 -46.04 -3.00 31.11
C ASN A 210 -45.25 -2.30 32.24
N GLN A 211 -44.28 -1.43 31.92
CA GLN A 211 -43.39 -0.73 32.88
C GLN A 211 -42.45 -1.64 33.70
N ASN A 212 -42.27 -2.90 33.30
CA ASN A 212 -41.35 -3.84 33.92
C ASN A 212 -39.93 -3.68 33.35
N LEU A 213 -39.27 -2.58 33.70
CA LEU A 213 -37.96 -2.18 33.15
C LEU A 213 -36.88 -3.26 33.28
N GLU A 214 -36.79 -3.95 34.41
CA GLU A 214 -35.76 -4.98 34.64
C GLU A 214 -35.94 -6.21 33.74
N SER A 215 -37.19 -6.65 33.51
CA SER A 215 -37.47 -7.77 32.60
C SER A 215 -37.27 -7.37 31.14
N ALA A 216 -37.65 -6.14 30.78
CA ALA A 216 -37.39 -5.58 29.46
C ALA A 216 -35.88 -5.53 29.14
N LYS A 217 -35.04 -5.09 30.10
CA LYS A 217 -33.57 -5.09 29.96
C LYS A 217 -33.02 -6.48 29.72
N GLN A 218 -33.50 -7.48 30.46
CA GLN A 218 -33.04 -8.86 30.29
C GLN A 218 -33.36 -9.39 28.89
N HIS A 219 -34.58 -9.14 28.41
CA HIS A 219 -34.96 -9.51 27.05
C HIS A 219 -34.17 -8.74 25.98
N ALA A 220 -33.89 -7.46 26.17
CA ALA A 220 -33.06 -6.66 25.27
C ALA A 220 -31.60 -7.16 25.23
N ALA A 221 -31.03 -7.57 26.37
CA ALA A 221 -29.73 -8.20 26.44
C ALA A 221 -29.70 -9.53 25.66
N THR A 222 -30.75 -10.35 25.77
CA THR A 222 -30.90 -11.57 24.96
C THR A 222 -30.94 -11.27 23.46
N VAL A 223 -31.69 -10.25 23.03
CA VAL A 223 -31.75 -9.82 21.62
C VAL A 223 -30.36 -9.40 21.12
N THR A 224 -29.63 -8.62 21.91
CA THR A 224 -28.28 -8.18 21.58
C THR A 224 -27.31 -9.36 21.47
N ALA A 225 -27.37 -10.32 22.41
CA ALA A 225 -26.56 -11.54 22.35
C ALA A 225 -26.90 -12.39 21.11
N ALA A 226 -28.19 -12.52 20.76
CA ALA A 226 -28.64 -13.23 19.57
C ALA A 226 -28.18 -12.53 18.27
N LEU A 227 -28.21 -11.20 18.20
CA LEU A 227 -27.66 -10.45 17.06
C LEU A 227 -26.16 -10.68 16.89
N ASN A 228 -25.40 -10.64 17.99
CA ASN A 228 -23.97 -10.92 17.95
C ASN A 228 -23.68 -12.34 17.49
N ALA A 229 -24.50 -13.32 17.91
CA ALA A 229 -24.40 -14.68 17.39
C ALA A 229 -24.68 -14.73 15.88
N VAL A 230 -25.75 -14.09 15.41
CA VAL A 230 -26.07 -14.00 13.97
C VAL A 230 -24.94 -13.37 13.17
N ASN A 231 -24.28 -12.32 13.69
CA ASN A 231 -23.11 -11.70 13.07
C ASN A 231 -21.94 -12.68 12.89
N ALA A 232 -21.69 -13.55 13.87
CA ALA A 232 -20.64 -14.56 13.79
C ALA A 232 -20.90 -15.63 12.69
N TYR A 233 -22.16 -15.87 12.32
CA TYR A 233 -22.52 -16.74 11.19
C TYR A 233 -22.57 -15.99 9.86
N ALA A 234 -22.94 -14.71 9.85
CA ALA A 234 -23.11 -13.91 8.63
C ALA A 234 -21.85 -13.82 7.76
N GLU A 235 -20.66 -13.89 8.37
CA GLU A 235 -19.37 -13.79 7.66
C GLU A 235 -19.15 -14.96 6.69
N TRP A 236 -19.55 -16.19 7.05
CA TRP A 236 -19.17 -17.40 6.32
C TRP A 236 -20.34 -18.26 5.84
N ALA A 237 -21.51 -18.20 6.50
CA ALA A 237 -22.67 -19.00 6.12
C ALA A 237 -23.16 -18.66 4.69
N PRO A 238 -23.82 -19.62 4.00
CA PRO A 238 -24.45 -19.35 2.73
C PRO A 238 -25.55 -18.28 2.87
N VAL A 239 -25.44 -17.21 2.09
CA VAL A 239 -26.44 -16.13 2.09
C VAL A 239 -27.87 -16.62 1.78
N PRO A 240 -28.09 -17.59 0.84
CA PRO A 240 -29.41 -18.16 0.62
C PRO A 240 -30.04 -18.78 1.88
N ASP A 241 -29.25 -19.43 2.73
CA ASP A 241 -29.75 -20.03 3.98
C ASP A 241 -30.17 -18.94 4.98
N LEU A 242 -29.37 -17.88 5.13
CA LEU A 242 -29.72 -16.73 5.97
C LEU A 242 -31.03 -16.07 5.54
N ALA A 243 -31.28 -15.99 4.23
CA ALA A 243 -32.52 -15.49 3.68
C ALA A 243 -33.70 -16.45 3.93
N LYS A 244 -33.51 -17.74 3.62
CA LYS A 244 -34.50 -18.80 3.76
C LYS A 244 -35.04 -18.92 5.20
N PHE A 245 -34.17 -18.75 6.19
CA PHE A 245 -34.53 -18.81 7.61
C PHE A 245 -34.94 -17.45 8.21
N GLY A 246 -35.11 -16.42 7.39
CA GLY A 246 -35.71 -15.14 7.81
C GLY A 246 -34.77 -14.17 8.53
N LEU A 247 -33.48 -14.47 8.68
CA LEU A 247 -32.54 -13.62 9.43
C LEU A 247 -32.32 -12.24 8.79
N ILE A 248 -32.38 -12.16 7.45
CA ILE A 248 -32.31 -10.86 6.73
C ILE A 248 -33.48 -9.96 7.14
N HIS A 249 -34.69 -10.50 7.16
CA HIS A 249 -35.89 -9.76 7.56
C HIS A 249 -35.90 -9.46 9.07
N GLY A 250 -35.45 -10.40 9.90
CA GLY A 250 -35.31 -10.24 11.34
C GLY A 250 -34.39 -9.07 11.70
N CYS A 251 -33.18 -9.04 11.12
CA CYS A 251 -32.23 -7.95 11.34
C CYS A 251 -32.74 -6.61 10.77
N SER A 252 -33.41 -6.64 9.62
CA SER A 252 -34.06 -5.44 9.04
C SER A 252 -35.08 -4.81 9.98
N SER A 253 -35.87 -5.63 10.67
CA SER A 253 -36.94 -5.16 11.57
C SER A 253 -36.39 -4.45 12.81
N LEU A 254 -35.11 -4.67 13.13
CA LEU A 254 -34.41 -4.10 14.29
C LEU A 254 -33.69 -2.78 13.98
N LEU A 255 -33.46 -2.46 12.69
CA LEU A 255 -32.82 -1.21 12.26
C LEU A 255 -33.50 0.09 12.75
N PRO A 256 -34.84 0.18 12.89
CA PRO A 256 -35.49 1.38 13.40
C PRO A 256 -35.22 1.67 14.89
N TYR A 257 -34.72 0.71 15.65
CA TYR A 257 -34.60 0.81 17.12
C TYR A 257 -33.17 1.13 17.55
N ASN A 258 -32.98 2.24 18.27
CA ASN A 258 -31.66 2.76 18.64
C ASN A 258 -30.77 1.77 19.40
N GLU A 259 -31.35 0.91 20.23
CA GLU A 259 -30.62 -0.08 21.03
C GLU A 259 -29.99 -1.19 20.17
N PHE A 260 -30.65 -1.59 19.08
CA PHE A 260 -30.26 -2.75 18.27
C PHE A 260 -29.65 -2.38 16.92
N ARG A 261 -29.90 -1.16 16.43
CA ARG A 261 -29.59 -0.75 15.05
C ARG A 261 -28.13 -0.92 14.64
N LEU A 262 -27.16 -0.67 15.54
CA LEU A 262 -25.73 -0.80 15.21
C LEU A 262 -25.32 -2.26 14.99
N HIS A 263 -25.74 -3.15 15.89
CA HIS A 263 -25.50 -4.60 15.76
C HIS A 263 -26.19 -5.18 14.52
N ALA A 264 -27.41 -4.70 14.21
CA ALA A 264 -28.11 -5.07 12.98
C ALA A 264 -27.42 -4.52 11.72
N CYS A 265 -26.80 -3.33 11.76
CA CYS A 265 -26.00 -2.84 10.64
C CYS A 265 -24.75 -3.67 10.39
N GLU A 266 -24.09 -4.18 11.44
CA GLU A 266 -22.93 -5.06 11.27
C GLU A 266 -23.27 -6.32 10.47
N PHE A 267 -24.45 -6.92 10.71
CA PHE A 267 -24.97 -8.02 9.91
C PHE A 267 -25.01 -7.67 8.42
N PHE A 268 -25.58 -6.51 8.08
CA PHE A 268 -25.65 -6.05 6.69
C PHE A 268 -24.27 -5.75 6.13
N LYS A 269 -23.34 -5.17 6.89
CA LYS A 269 -21.96 -4.98 6.45
C LYS A 269 -21.30 -6.29 6.00
N PHE A 270 -21.48 -7.37 6.75
CA PHE A 270 -20.95 -8.68 6.38
C PHE A 270 -21.60 -9.21 5.11
N ILE A 271 -22.93 -9.19 5.02
CA ILE A 271 -23.67 -9.69 3.85
C ILE A 271 -23.31 -8.90 2.58
N CYS A 272 -23.23 -7.59 2.68
CA CYS A 272 -23.03 -6.71 1.53
C CYS A 272 -21.65 -6.89 0.86
N GLN A 273 -20.67 -7.40 1.61
CA GLN A 273 -19.31 -7.70 1.12
C GLN A 273 -19.19 -9.12 0.51
N ARG A 274 -20.24 -9.94 0.59
CA ARG A 274 -20.22 -11.31 0.06
C ARG A 274 -20.18 -11.27 -1.47
N LYS A 275 -19.28 -12.08 -2.04
CA LYS A 275 -19.15 -12.22 -3.50
C LYS A 275 -20.18 -13.20 -4.03
N ARG A 276 -20.73 -12.89 -5.20
CA ARG A 276 -21.67 -13.75 -5.91
C ARG A 276 -21.04 -15.13 -6.24
N PRO A 277 -21.70 -16.24 -5.87
CA PRO A 277 -21.25 -17.57 -6.26
C PRO A 277 -21.46 -17.83 -7.76
N VAL A 278 -20.67 -18.75 -8.32
CA VAL A 278 -20.69 -19.09 -9.76
C VAL A 278 -21.53 -20.35 -10.04
N ASP A 279 -22.08 -20.97 -8.99
CA ASP A 279 -22.80 -22.24 -9.04
C ASP A 279 -24.34 -22.06 -9.15
N ALA A 280 -25.08 -23.16 -9.02
CA ALA A 280 -26.54 -23.17 -9.08
C ALA A 280 -27.23 -22.32 -8.00
N THR A 281 -26.53 -21.95 -6.92
CA THR A 281 -27.09 -21.10 -5.84
C THR A 281 -27.13 -19.63 -6.20
N ALA A 282 -26.57 -19.24 -7.37
CA ALA A 282 -26.51 -17.85 -7.80
C ALA A 282 -27.88 -17.16 -7.89
N LEU A 283 -28.93 -17.86 -8.33
CA LEU A 283 -30.29 -17.26 -8.43
C LEU A 283 -30.91 -16.98 -7.06
N GLU A 284 -30.73 -17.90 -6.10
CA GLU A 284 -31.21 -17.72 -4.73
C GLU A 284 -30.41 -16.63 -4.01
N PHE A 285 -29.10 -16.56 -4.28
CA PHE A 285 -28.24 -15.47 -3.83
C PHE A 285 -28.69 -14.12 -4.39
N ASP A 286 -28.97 -14.04 -5.69
CA ASP A 286 -29.42 -12.81 -6.34
C ASP A 286 -30.76 -12.32 -5.75
N SER A 287 -31.67 -13.23 -5.42
CA SER A 287 -32.94 -12.92 -4.73
C SER A 287 -32.73 -12.37 -3.32
N ALA A 288 -31.83 -13.00 -2.54
CA ALA A 288 -31.47 -12.55 -1.20
C ALA A 288 -30.79 -11.17 -1.22
N MET A 289 -29.89 -10.93 -2.18
CA MET A 289 -29.24 -9.63 -2.35
C MET A 289 -30.24 -8.56 -2.81
N ASN A 290 -31.17 -8.87 -3.71
CA ASN A 290 -32.23 -7.94 -4.12
C ASN A 290 -33.07 -7.49 -2.91
N SER A 291 -33.48 -8.45 -2.06
CA SER A 291 -34.18 -8.14 -0.81
C SER A 291 -33.34 -7.23 0.11
N THR A 292 -32.03 -7.49 0.20
CA THR A 292 -31.09 -6.66 0.98
C THR A 292 -30.98 -5.23 0.43
N PHE A 293 -30.92 -5.07 -0.90
CA PHE A 293 -30.96 -3.74 -1.53
C PHE A 293 -32.25 -3.00 -1.17
N GLN A 294 -33.41 -3.64 -1.25
CA GLN A 294 -34.70 -3.00 -0.92
C GLN A 294 -34.74 -2.50 0.53
N ILE A 295 -34.25 -3.32 1.47
CA ILE A 295 -34.16 -2.98 2.90
C ILE A 295 -33.25 -1.78 3.13
N LEU A 296 -32.02 -1.80 2.61
CA LEU A 296 -31.08 -0.69 2.85
C LEU A 296 -31.55 0.59 2.16
N MET A 297 -32.15 0.50 0.97
CA MET A 297 -32.71 1.65 0.27
C MET A 297 -33.92 2.26 0.97
N SER A 298 -34.74 1.47 1.67
CA SER A 298 -35.88 2.02 2.43
C SER A 298 -35.37 2.79 3.66
N VAL A 299 -34.47 2.20 4.44
CA VAL A 299 -33.87 2.83 5.63
C VAL A 299 -33.09 4.09 5.25
N SER A 300 -32.32 4.01 4.17
CA SER A 300 -31.61 5.16 3.59
C SER A 300 -32.57 6.29 3.19
N ARG A 301 -33.69 5.96 2.53
CA ARG A 301 -34.70 6.93 2.11
C ARG A 301 -35.32 7.64 3.31
N ASP A 302 -35.60 6.91 4.39
CA ASP A 302 -36.16 7.49 5.61
C ASP A 302 -35.19 8.48 6.25
N PHE A 303 -33.89 8.14 6.31
CA PHE A 303 -32.85 9.05 6.79
C PHE A 303 -32.71 10.29 5.89
N LEU A 304 -32.63 10.12 4.56
CA LEU A 304 -32.47 11.23 3.61
C LEU A 304 -33.67 12.19 3.67
N ASN A 305 -34.89 11.68 3.84
CA ASN A 305 -36.10 12.50 3.99
C ASN A 305 -36.09 13.29 5.31
N LYS A 306 -35.66 12.67 6.42
CA LYS A 306 -35.48 13.35 7.71
C LYS A 306 -34.42 14.45 7.61
N SER A 307 -33.28 14.15 7.00
CA SER A 307 -32.18 15.10 6.80
C SER A 307 -32.57 16.33 5.98
N LYS A 308 -33.36 16.13 4.91
CA LYS A 308 -33.86 17.25 4.09
C LYS A 308 -34.90 18.12 4.81
N SER A 309 -35.75 17.52 5.65
CA SER A 309 -36.86 18.23 6.28
C SER A 309 -36.46 18.97 7.55
N ASN A 310 -35.65 18.37 8.43
CA ASN A 310 -35.23 18.94 9.70
C ASN A 310 -33.76 18.58 10.03
N PRO A 311 -32.75 19.26 9.47
CA PRO A 311 -31.34 18.94 9.73
C PRO A 311 -30.90 19.21 11.18
N SER A 312 -31.62 20.06 11.92
CA SER A 312 -31.29 20.43 13.31
C SER A 312 -31.72 19.39 14.36
N THR A 313 -32.55 18.42 13.99
CA THR A 313 -33.02 17.36 14.91
C THR A 313 -32.22 16.07 14.84
N ILE A 314 -31.25 15.97 13.91
CA ILE A 314 -30.42 14.78 13.73
C ILE A 314 -29.25 14.86 14.70
N ASP A 315 -29.13 13.86 15.57
CA ASP A 315 -28.00 13.73 16.48
C ASP A 315 -26.79 13.06 15.80
N GLU A 316 -25.61 13.11 16.43
CA GLU A 316 -24.42 12.46 15.88
C GLU A 316 -24.57 10.94 15.77
N SER A 317 -25.41 10.32 16.61
CA SER A 317 -25.63 8.87 16.58
C SER A 317 -26.42 8.43 15.34
N GLU A 318 -27.33 9.26 14.84
CA GLU A 318 -28.06 9.07 13.59
C GLU A 318 -27.14 9.26 12.37
N TYR A 319 -26.18 10.20 12.43
CA TYR A 319 -25.14 10.31 11.39
C TYR A 319 -24.25 9.09 11.33
N GLU A 320 -23.80 8.57 12.48
CA GLU A 320 -23.02 7.33 12.55
C GLU A 320 -23.79 6.13 12.00
N PHE A 321 -25.09 6.05 12.31
CA PHE A 321 -25.96 5.02 11.75
C PHE A 321 -26.09 5.15 10.23
N ALA A 322 -26.30 6.35 9.71
CA ALA A 322 -26.37 6.61 8.28
C ALA A 322 -25.06 6.30 7.54
N GLU A 323 -23.90 6.62 8.14
CA GLU A 323 -22.59 6.22 7.61
C GLU A 323 -22.47 4.69 7.50
N CYS A 324 -22.92 3.98 8.53
CA CYS A 324 -22.89 2.52 8.57
C CYS A 324 -23.76 1.87 7.48
N ILE A 325 -24.97 2.42 7.27
CA ILE A 325 -25.87 2.02 6.17
C ILE A 325 -25.26 2.34 4.82
N LEU A 326 -24.69 3.53 4.64
CA LEU A 326 -24.08 3.96 3.39
C LEU A 326 -22.86 3.12 3.03
N GLU A 327 -22.00 2.77 3.99
CA GLU A 327 -20.88 1.83 3.79
C GLU A 327 -21.38 0.47 3.26
N SER A 328 -22.51 -0.02 3.78
CA SER A 328 -23.14 -1.26 3.33
C SER A 328 -23.70 -1.13 1.91
N MET A 329 -24.38 -0.01 1.60
CA MET A 329 -24.87 0.29 0.25
C MET A 329 -23.74 0.41 -0.78
N VAL A 330 -22.62 1.04 -0.42
CA VAL A 330 -21.43 1.15 -1.27
C VAL A 330 -20.85 -0.23 -1.57
N ALA A 331 -20.75 -1.10 -0.57
CA ALA A 331 -20.27 -2.48 -0.76
C ALA A 331 -21.18 -3.29 -1.71
N LEU A 332 -22.51 -3.18 -1.54
CA LEU A 332 -23.48 -3.80 -2.44
C LEU A 332 -23.37 -3.27 -3.87
N GLY A 333 -23.38 -1.94 -4.04
CA GLY A 333 -23.31 -1.32 -5.36
C GLY A 333 -21.99 -1.61 -6.07
N SER A 334 -20.90 -1.82 -5.34
CA SER A 334 -19.60 -2.13 -5.94
C SER A 334 -19.41 -3.61 -6.30
N SER A 335 -20.03 -4.54 -5.56
CA SER A 335 -19.78 -5.98 -5.73
C SER A 335 -20.95 -6.75 -6.34
N ASN A 336 -22.17 -6.27 -6.14
CA ASN A 336 -23.42 -7.00 -6.37
C ASN A 336 -24.46 -6.20 -7.18
N MET A 337 -24.05 -5.14 -7.89
CA MET A 337 -24.94 -4.32 -8.74
C MET A 337 -25.76 -5.17 -9.73
N GLN A 338 -25.16 -6.23 -10.28
CA GLN A 338 -25.81 -7.16 -11.20
C GLN A 338 -27.12 -7.75 -10.69
N CYS A 339 -27.30 -7.86 -9.38
CA CYS A 339 -28.53 -8.40 -8.78
C CYS A 339 -29.75 -7.46 -8.96
N ILE A 340 -29.52 -6.18 -9.27
CA ILE A 340 -30.59 -5.17 -9.47
C ILE A 340 -30.63 -4.58 -10.89
N ILE A 341 -29.57 -4.74 -11.69
CA ILE A 341 -29.48 -4.15 -13.05
C ILE A 341 -30.68 -4.51 -13.94
N GLY A 342 -31.25 -5.71 -13.78
CA GLY A 342 -32.45 -6.15 -14.52
C GLY A 342 -33.72 -5.38 -14.19
N ASP A 343 -33.81 -4.76 -13.01
CA ASP A 343 -34.90 -3.89 -12.59
C ASP A 343 -34.49 -2.42 -12.78
N VAL A 344 -34.99 -1.83 -13.86
CA VAL A 344 -34.71 -0.45 -14.28
C VAL A 344 -35.14 0.56 -13.21
N ILE A 345 -36.27 0.31 -12.53
CA ILE A 345 -36.82 1.23 -11.54
C ILE A 345 -35.95 1.19 -10.28
N MET A 346 -35.63 -0.01 -9.82
CA MET A 346 -34.83 -0.22 -8.63
C MET A 346 -33.41 0.33 -8.79
N THR A 347 -32.78 0.07 -9.94
CA THR A 347 -31.45 0.59 -10.27
C THR A 347 -31.43 2.12 -10.31
N SER A 348 -32.43 2.73 -10.93
CA SER A 348 -32.56 4.19 -10.99
C SER A 348 -32.74 4.80 -9.59
N GLN A 349 -33.59 4.21 -8.74
CA GLN A 349 -33.79 4.66 -7.37
C GLN A 349 -32.51 4.53 -6.53
N PHE A 350 -31.75 3.45 -6.69
CA PHE A 350 -30.48 3.25 -5.98
C PHE A 350 -29.46 4.33 -6.37
N LEU A 351 -29.25 4.56 -7.68
CA LEU A 351 -28.33 5.58 -8.16
C LEU A 351 -28.74 6.99 -7.72
N GLN A 352 -30.04 7.28 -7.70
CA GLN A 352 -30.56 8.55 -7.19
C GLN A 352 -30.24 8.74 -5.71
N GLN A 353 -30.41 7.72 -4.87
CA GLN A 353 -30.04 7.81 -3.45
C GLN A 353 -28.53 7.99 -3.25
N MET A 354 -27.70 7.28 -4.01
CA MET A 354 -26.25 7.46 -3.97
C MET A 354 -25.85 8.88 -4.38
N LEU A 355 -26.57 9.47 -5.34
CA LEU A 355 -26.38 10.88 -5.73
C LEU A 355 -26.80 11.84 -4.61
N GLU A 356 -27.90 11.56 -3.92
CA GLU A 356 -28.35 12.37 -2.77
C GLU A 356 -27.33 12.35 -1.62
N TYR A 357 -26.73 11.20 -1.31
CA TYR A 357 -25.60 11.14 -0.36
C TYR A 357 -24.37 11.89 -0.86
N TYR A 358 -24.11 11.86 -2.17
CA TYR A 358 -23.02 12.60 -2.76
C TYR A 358 -23.21 14.12 -2.60
N GLN A 359 -24.45 14.60 -2.70
CA GLN A 359 -24.83 16.00 -2.47
C GLN A 359 -24.96 16.37 -0.99
N HIS A 360 -24.95 15.40 -0.09
CA HIS A 360 -25.22 15.62 1.33
C HIS A 360 -24.20 16.59 1.95
N TYR A 361 -24.64 17.38 2.93
CA TYR A 361 -23.82 18.44 3.50
C TYR A 361 -22.65 17.90 4.33
N ARG A 362 -22.86 16.87 5.17
CA ARG A 362 -21.81 16.16 5.93
C ARG A 362 -20.77 15.53 5.02
N ILE A 363 -19.49 15.80 5.28
CA ILE A 363 -18.37 15.32 4.47
C ILE A 363 -18.19 13.80 4.55
N SER A 364 -18.46 13.18 5.70
CA SER A 364 -18.30 11.74 5.90
C SER A 364 -19.23 10.92 5.00
N LEU A 365 -20.50 11.32 4.90
CA LEU A 365 -21.48 10.70 4.01
C LEU A 365 -21.12 10.92 2.53
N HIS A 366 -20.73 12.14 2.16
CA HIS A 366 -20.24 12.42 0.81
C HIS A 366 -19.04 11.53 0.45
N PHE A 367 -18.07 11.39 1.37
CA PHE A 367 -16.85 10.62 1.15
C PHE A 367 -17.13 9.15 0.89
N GLN A 368 -18.09 8.55 1.62
CA GLN A 368 -18.48 7.17 1.37
C GLN A 368 -19.17 7.02 0.01
N SER A 369 -20.07 7.93 -0.37
CA SER A 369 -20.68 7.92 -1.71
C SER A 369 -19.65 8.10 -2.84
N LEU A 370 -18.63 8.94 -2.63
CA LEU A 370 -17.52 9.13 -3.58
C LEU A 370 -16.82 7.80 -3.92
N LEU A 371 -16.64 6.91 -2.95
CA LEU A 371 -16.02 5.59 -3.19
C LEU A 371 -16.85 4.73 -4.13
N PHE A 372 -18.18 4.76 -4.00
CA PHE A 372 -19.09 4.07 -4.91
C PHE A 372 -18.99 4.61 -6.34
N TRP A 373 -19.06 5.93 -6.53
CA TRP A 373 -18.98 6.53 -7.87
C TRP A 373 -17.64 6.23 -8.54
N LEU A 374 -16.53 6.20 -7.79
CA LEU A 374 -15.23 5.77 -8.30
C LEU A 374 -15.23 4.31 -8.77
N ALA A 375 -15.84 3.41 -8.01
CA ALA A 375 -15.95 2.01 -8.39
C ALA A 375 -16.77 1.87 -9.68
N LEU A 376 -17.97 2.46 -9.71
CA LEU A 376 -18.90 2.38 -10.85
C LEU A 376 -18.32 2.99 -12.14
N LEU A 377 -17.65 4.14 -12.07
CA LEU A 377 -17.12 4.83 -13.25
C LEU A 377 -15.82 4.20 -13.80
N ARG A 378 -15.05 3.46 -12.99
CA ARG A 378 -13.79 2.82 -13.41
C ARG A 378 -13.99 1.52 -14.20
N GLU A 379 -15.04 0.74 -13.92
CA GLU A 379 -15.31 -0.52 -14.61
C GLU A 379 -15.54 -0.39 -16.13
N PRO A 380 -16.35 0.56 -16.64
CA PRO A 380 -16.51 0.74 -18.08
C PRO A 380 -15.22 1.23 -18.79
N ALA A 381 -14.28 1.83 -18.06
CA ALA A 381 -12.99 2.25 -18.61
C ALA A 381 -12.05 1.06 -18.90
N LYS A 382 -12.11 -0.02 -18.11
CA LYS A 382 -11.33 -1.26 -18.36
C LYS A 382 -11.82 -2.03 -19.59
N ALA A 383 -13.13 -2.02 -19.87
CA ALA A 383 -13.69 -2.65 -21.05
C ALA A 383 -13.25 -1.97 -22.37
N LYS A 384 -13.02 -0.65 -22.34
CA LYS A 384 -12.50 0.11 -23.50
C LYS A 384 -11.02 -0.16 -23.80
N SER A 385 -10.19 -0.48 -22.79
CA SER A 385 -8.77 -0.78 -23.00
C SER A 385 -8.51 -2.17 -23.57
N VAL A 386 -9.34 -3.16 -23.25
CA VAL A 386 -9.17 -4.55 -23.74
C VAL A 386 -9.53 -4.67 -25.24
N ALA A 387 -10.45 -3.85 -25.75
CA ALA A 387 -10.82 -3.83 -27.16
C ALA A 387 -9.73 -3.28 -28.10
N GLN A 388 -8.70 -2.59 -27.58
CA GLN A 388 -7.61 -2.01 -28.38
C GLN A 388 -6.34 -2.87 -28.43
N SER A 389 -6.25 -3.96 -27.66
CA SER A 389 -5.07 -4.85 -27.66
C SER A 389 -5.18 -6.08 -28.57
N SER A 390 -6.33 -6.31 -29.22
CA SER A 390 -6.50 -7.39 -30.21
C SER A 390 -6.47 -6.83 -31.64
N GLY A 391 -5.29 -6.41 -32.08
CA GLY A 391 -5.04 -6.13 -33.49
C GLY A 391 -4.57 -7.41 -34.18
N ASP A 392 -5.47 -8.14 -34.81
CA ASP A 392 -5.13 -8.97 -35.97
C ASP A 392 -6.30 -9.02 -36.96
N ASN A 393 -5.97 -8.68 -38.21
CA ASN A 393 -6.86 -8.64 -39.35
C ASN A 393 -7.42 -10.03 -39.66
N THR A 394 -8.73 -10.23 -39.60
CA THR A 394 -9.49 -10.99 -40.63
C THR A 394 -10.98 -10.70 -40.51
N SER A 395 -11.59 -10.30 -41.63
CA SER A 395 -13.03 -10.23 -41.81
C SER A 395 -13.62 -11.64 -41.88
N SER A 396 -14.30 -12.09 -40.82
CA SER A 396 -15.30 -13.15 -40.94
C SER A 396 -16.33 -13.06 -39.81
N SER A 397 -17.60 -13.04 -40.21
CA SER A 397 -18.77 -13.13 -39.36
C SER A 397 -18.73 -14.42 -38.53
N SER A 398 -18.50 -14.30 -37.23
CA SER A 398 -18.83 -15.35 -36.27
C SER A 398 -19.20 -14.70 -34.93
N ASN A 399 -20.35 -15.10 -34.39
CA ASN A 399 -20.80 -14.74 -33.05
C ASN A 399 -19.80 -15.32 -32.04
N SER A 400 -18.82 -14.52 -31.60
CA SER A 400 -18.03 -14.85 -30.43
C SER A 400 -18.87 -14.55 -29.18
N SER A 401 -19.07 -15.59 -28.39
CA SER A 401 -19.78 -15.54 -27.11
C SER A 401 -19.00 -14.65 -26.14
N MET A 402 -19.44 -13.40 -25.97
CA MET A 402 -19.02 -12.56 -24.86
C MET A 402 -19.32 -13.26 -23.53
N SER A 403 -18.44 -13.08 -22.55
CA SER A 403 -18.67 -13.56 -21.19
C SER A 403 -19.98 -12.97 -20.63
N PRO A 404 -20.76 -13.70 -19.80
CA PRO A 404 -22.02 -13.20 -19.25
C PRO A 404 -21.84 -11.86 -18.50
N VAL A 405 -20.72 -11.73 -17.78
CA VAL A 405 -20.38 -10.54 -16.98
C VAL A 405 -20.24 -9.29 -17.86
N GLU A 406 -19.60 -9.35 -19.02
CA GLU A 406 -19.43 -8.18 -19.91
C GLU A 406 -20.73 -7.72 -20.57
N LYS A 407 -21.73 -8.62 -20.68
CA LYS A 407 -23.05 -8.30 -21.23
C LYS A 407 -23.89 -7.48 -20.25
N ASP A 408 -23.79 -7.77 -18.96
CA ASP A 408 -24.61 -7.16 -17.91
C ASP A 408 -24.19 -5.71 -17.59
N TRP A 409 -22.89 -5.38 -17.64
CA TRP A 409 -22.38 -4.03 -17.30
C TRP A 409 -22.56 -2.96 -18.39
N LYS A 410 -22.76 -3.36 -19.65
CA LYS A 410 -23.20 -2.41 -20.70
C LYS A 410 -24.53 -1.76 -20.33
N GLY A 411 -25.39 -2.47 -19.58
CA GLY A 411 -26.64 -1.96 -19.02
C GLY A 411 -26.42 -0.79 -18.07
N SER A 412 -25.46 -0.87 -17.14
CA SER A 412 -25.17 0.18 -16.14
C SER A 412 -24.84 1.55 -16.77
N SER A 413 -24.14 1.56 -17.91
CA SER A 413 -23.80 2.80 -18.63
C SER A 413 -25.02 3.54 -19.19
N ALA A 414 -26.13 2.84 -19.44
CA ALA A 414 -27.38 3.44 -19.91
C ALA A 414 -28.12 4.22 -18.80
N PHE A 415 -27.84 3.93 -17.54
CA PHE A 415 -28.49 4.57 -16.39
C PHE A 415 -27.78 5.86 -15.93
N ILE A 416 -26.54 6.10 -16.36
CA ILE A 416 -25.81 7.33 -16.04
C ILE A 416 -26.29 8.44 -16.98
N THR A 417 -27.21 9.26 -16.50
CA THR A 417 -27.80 10.37 -17.25
C THR A 417 -26.90 11.60 -17.26
N ASP A 418 -27.18 12.52 -18.19
CA ASP A 418 -26.50 13.82 -18.28
C ASP A 418 -26.68 14.65 -16.99
N GLU A 419 -27.84 14.51 -16.33
CA GLU A 419 -28.16 15.15 -15.06
C GLU A 419 -27.28 14.65 -13.91
N ILE A 420 -27.11 13.32 -13.79
CA ILE A 420 -26.23 12.71 -12.77
C ILE A 420 -24.79 13.20 -12.95
N CYS A 421 -24.26 13.15 -14.18
CA CYS A 421 -22.92 13.63 -14.49
C CYS A 421 -22.74 15.12 -14.16
N SER A 422 -23.75 15.94 -14.47
CA SER A 422 -23.73 17.37 -14.18
C SER A 422 -23.63 17.64 -12.68
N VAL A 423 -24.45 16.96 -11.88
CA VAL A 423 -24.45 17.09 -10.42
C VAL A 423 -23.12 16.61 -9.81
N ILE A 424 -22.61 15.45 -10.23
CA ILE A 424 -21.34 14.91 -9.72
C ILE A 424 -20.21 15.90 -9.99
N LEU A 425 -20.14 16.47 -11.20
CA LEU A 425 -19.11 17.44 -11.58
C LEU A 425 -19.23 18.73 -10.77
N ASP A 426 -20.42 19.30 -10.63
CA ASP A 426 -20.62 20.55 -9.88
C ASP A 426 -20.22 20.40 -8.40
N ILE A 427 -20.71 19.36 -7.73
CA ILE A 427 -20.38 19.08 -6.32
C ILE A 427 -18.88 18.74 -6.16
N SER A 428 -18.29 17.98 -7.08
CA SER A 428 -16.85 17.67 -7.07
C SER A 428 -16.03 18.96 -7.12
N LEU A 429 -16.34 19.86 -8.05
CA LEU A 429 -15.62 21.12 -8.25
C LEU A 429 -15.74 22.04 -7.03
N GLN A 430 -16.90 22.04 -6.34
CA GLN A 430 -17.11 22.80 -5.11
C GLN A 430 -16.30 22.24 -3.93
N ARG A 431 -16.26 20.91 -3.76
CA ARG A 431 -15.60 20.23 -2.63
C ARG A 431 -14.06 20.11 -2.74
N MET A 432 -13.45 20.68 -3.78
CA MET A 432 -12.00 20.75 -3.93
C MET A 432 -11.29 21.65 -2.90
N LEU A 433 -12.05 22.44 -2.12
CA LEU A 433 -11.57 23.37 -1.12
C LEU A 433 -11.53 22.75 0.29
N LYS A 434 -10.50 23.07 1.09
CA LYS A 434 -10.41 22.60 2.49
C LYS A 434 -11.30 23.40 3.44
N LYS A 435 -11.50 24.70 3.19
CA LYS A 435 -12.32 25.60 4.02
C LYS A 435 -13.16 26.54 3.15
N SER A 436 -14.37 26.84 3.60
CA SER A 436 -15.31 27.66 2.83
C SER A 436 -14.85 29.11 2.78
N ALA A 437 -15.02 29.74 1.62
CA ALA A 437 -14.67 31.14 1.40
C ALA A 437 -15.69 32.15 1.92
N VAL A 438 -16.89 31.69 2.25
CA VAL A 438 -18.01 32.55 2.63
C VAL A 438 -18.60 32.03 3.93
N SER A 439 -18.68 32.87 4.96
CA SER A 439 -19.47 32.58 6.15
C SER A 439 -20.94 32.43 5.75
N GLY A 440 -21.45 31.19 5.70
CA GLY A 440 -22.84 30.90 5.34
C GLY A 440 -23.06 29.79 4.29
N GLU A 441 -22.01 29.16 3.76
CA GLU A 441 -22.21 27.94 2.94
C GLU A 441 -22.70 26.76 3.80
N VAL A 442 -23.73 26.08 3.28
CA VAL A 442 -24.41 24.94 3.94
C VAL A 442 -23.55 23.66 3.92
N LEU A 443 -22.48 23.60 3.11
CA LEU A 443 -21.70 22.39 2.82
C LEU A 443 -20.48 22.26 3.73
N GLU A 444 -20.34 21.12 4.43
CA GLU A 444 -19.14 20.81 5.19
C GLU A 444 -18.04 20.34 4.24
N LEU A 445 -16.95 21.12 4.12
CA LEU A 445 -15.89 20.87 3.13
C LEU A 445 -14.83 19.88 3.64
N TRP A 446 -14.38 20.01 4.88
CA TRP A 446 -13.42 19.11 5.51
C TRP A 446 -13.56 19.14 7.03
N SER A 447 -13.38 17.99 7.69
CA SER A 447 -13.36 17.86 9.15
C SER A 447 -12.03 17.27 9.63
N ASP A 448 -11.52 17.77 10.75
CA ASP A 448 -10.28 17.27 11.36
C ASP A 448 -10.45 15.81 11.87
N GLU A 449 -11.69 15.38 12.13
CA GLU A 449 -12.02 13.99 12.52
C GLU A 449 -11.74 12.97 11.39
N LEU A 450 -11.75 13.41 10.12
CA LEU A 450 -11.38 12.57 8.98
C LEU A 450 -9.86 12.47 8.76
N GLU A 451 -9.05 13.39 9.32
CA GLU A 451 -7.58 13.35 9.17
C GLU A 451 -6.96 12.07 9.75
N GLY A 452 -7.63 11.39 10.69
CA GLY A 452 -7.21 10.07 11.19
C GLY A 452 -7.46 8.90 10.22
N LYS A 453 -8.36 9.05 9.23
CA LYS A 453 -8.73 7.99 8.26
C LYS A 453 -8.17 8.25 6.85
N ALA A 454 -8.04 9.51 6.44
CA ALA A 454 -7.51 9.91 5.14
C ALA A 454 -7.03 11.36 5.15
N ASP A 455 -5.93 11.64 4.45
CA ASP A 455 -5.47 13.02 4.23
C ASP A 455 -6.35 13.75 3.21
N PHE A 456 -6.53 15.06 3.40
CA PHE A 456 -7.23 15.92 2.43
C PHE A 456 -6.64 15.81 1.01
N SER A 457 -5.31 15.60 0.90
CA SER A 457 -4.63 15.39 -0.39
C SER A 457 -5.12 14.13 -1.10
N GLN A 458 -5.34 13.03 -0.36
CA GLN A 458 -5.85 11.79 -0.90
C GLN A 458 -7.32 11.93 -1.31
N TYR A 459 -8.13 12.62 -0.49
CA TYR A 459 -9.52 12.94 -0.83
C TYR A 459 -9.60 13.78 -2.13
N ARG A 460 -8.81 14.85 -2.22
CA ARG A 460 -8.73 15.70 -3.42
C ARG A 460 -8.29 14.92 -4.66
N SER A 461 -7.34 13.99 -4.53
CA SER A 461 -6.94 13.09 -5.62
C SER A 461 -8.10 12.19 -6.09
N ARG A 462 -8.92 11.69 -5.17
CA ARG A 462 -10.10 10.87 -5.50
C ARG A 462 -11.20 11.68 -6.20
N LEU A 463 -11.41 12.94 -5.80
CA LEU A 463 -12.32 13.85 -6.51
C LEU A 463 -11.84 14.12 -7.94
N LEU A 464 -10.54 14.38 -8.13
CA LEU A 464 -9.96 14.59 -9.46
C LEU A 464 -10.14 13.38 -10.37
N ASP A 465 -10.01 12.16 -9.84
CA ASP A 465 -10.28 10.93 -10.60
C ASP A 465 -11.74 10.85 -11.06
N VAL A 466 -12.71 11.17 -10.20
CA VAL A 466 -14.13 11.23 -10.60
C VAL A 466 -14.36 12.28 -11.68
N ILE A 467 -13.80 13.49 -11.52
CA ILE A 467 -13.92 14.54 -12.53
C ILE A 467 -13.39 14.06 -13.88
N LYS A 468 -12.22 13.42 -13.91
CA LYS A 468 -11.63 12.87 -15.15
C LYS A 468 -12.51 11.80 -15.78
N LEU A 469 -12.98 10.83 -15.00
CA LEU A 469 -13.82 9.74 -15.48
C LEU A 469 -15.15 10.26 -16.04
N THR A 470 -15.83 11.15 -15.32
CA THR A 470 -17.10 11.74 -15.78
C THR A 470 -16.90 12.61 -17.02
N SER A 471 -15.81 13.39 -17.08
CA SER A 471 -15.47 14.22 -18.24
C SER A 471 -15.18 13.41 -19.49
N SER A 472 -14.55 12.24 -19.34
CA SER A 472 -14.30 11.31 -20.46
C SER A 472 -15.60 10.74 -21.07
N GLN A 473 -16.66 10.60 -20.25
CA GLN A 473 -17.96 10.10 -20.70
C GLN A 473 -18.82 11.22 -21.33
N LYS A 474 -18.81 12.42 -20.74
CA LYS A 474 -19.66 13.56 -21.14
C LYS A 474 -18.84 14.86 -21.26
N PRO A 475 -18.00 15.00 -22.30
CA PRO A 475 -17.02 16.10 -22.42
C PRO A 475 -17.66 17.48 -22.54
N LEU A 476 -18.78 17.62 -23.26
CA LEU A 476 -19.43 18.92 -23.46
C LEU A 476 -20.05 19.48 -22.17
N ILE A 477 -20.64 18.62 -21.35
CA ILE A 477 -21.23 18.99 -20.06
C ILE A 477 -20.12 19.47 -19.12
N ALA A 478 -19.04 18.68 -19.02
CA ALA A 478 -17.89 19.02 -18.20
C ALA A 478 -17.23 20.36 -18.62
N ALA A 479 -17.03 20.57 -19.91
CA ALA A 479 -16.49 21.83 -20.43
C ALA A 479 -17.38 23.03 -20.08
N THR A 480 -18.70 22.88 -20.22
CA THR A 480 -19.66 23.96 -19.91
C THR A 480 -19.67 24.32 -18.43
N LEU A 481 -19.72 23.32 -17.54
CA LEU A 481 -19.73 23.55 -16.09
C LEU A 481 -18.44 24.18 -15.58
N VAL A 482 -17.29 23.70 -16.06
CA VAL A 482 -16.00 24.32 -15.71
C VAL A 482 -15.92 25.75 -16.23
N ALA A 483 -16.40 26.03 -17.46
CA ALA A 483 -16.44 27.39 -17.99
C ALA A 483 -17.31 28.33 -17.13
N GLN A 484 -18.48 27.86 -16.68
CA GLN A 484 -19.36 28.62 -15.80
C GLN A 484 -18.69 28.90 -14.44
N ARG A 485 -18.07 27.88 -13.82
CA ARG A 485 -17.34 28.03 -12.56
C ARG A 485 -16.14 28.98 -12.69
N MET A 486 -15.42 28.92 -13.81
CA MET A 486 -14.33 29.85 -14.06
C MET A 486 -14.83 31.28 -14.24
N GLY A 487 -15.93 31.49 -14.97
CA GLY A 487 -16.52 32.80 -15.14
C GLY A 487 -16.93 33.44 -13.81
N THR A 488 -17.48 32.68 -12.86
CA THR A 488 -17.83 33.19 -11.53
C THR A 488 -16.60 33.51 -10.68
N VAL A 489 -15.60 32.62 -10.66
CA VAL A 489 -14.36 32.81 -9.88
C VAL A 489 -13.52 33.97 -10.42
N LEU A 490 -13.35 34.08 -11.74
CA LEU A 490 -12.59 35.16 -12.37
C LEU A 490 -13.33 36.50 -12.32
N GLY A 491 -14.67 36.49 -12.39
CA GLY A 491 -15.48 37.70 -12.21
C GLY A 491 -15.34 38.31 -10.82
N ASN A 492 -15.32 37.46 -9.77
CA ASN A 492 -15.20 37.89 -8.39
C ASN A 492 -13.79 38.38 -8.00
N THR A 493 -12.75 37.98 -8.74
CA THR A 493 -11.33 38.35 -8.46
C THR A 493 -10.88 39.64 -9.15
N SER A 494 -11.85 40.46 -9.61
CA SER A 494 -11.59 41.72 -10.31
C SER A 494 -11.15 42.88 -9.39
N HIS A 495 -11.21 42.71 -8.07
CA HIS A 495 -10.74 43.68 -7.07
C HIS A 495 -9.42 43.21 -6.43
N LEU A 496 -8.34 43.97 -6.62
CA LEU A 496 -7.06 43.78 -5.92
C LEU A 496 -7.08 44.58 -4.60
N PRO A 497 -6.55 44.05 -3.47
CA PRO A 497 -5.81 42.79 -3.30
C PRO A 497 -6.73 41.57 -3.12
N ILE A 498 -6.29 40.41 -3.64
CA ILE A 498 -7.01 39.13 -3.51
C ILE A 498 -6.73 38.55 -2.11
N SER A 499 -7.78 38.16 -1.38
CA SER A 499 -7.64 37.52 -0.07
C SER A 499 -7.06 36.10 -0.19
N ALA A 500 -6.38 35.61 0.86
CA ALA A 500 -5.84 34.24 0.88
C ALA A 500 -6.91 33.15 0.63
N GLN A 501 -8.15 33.47 1.01
CA GLN A 501 -9.32 32.63 0.80
C GLN A 501 -9.72 32.55 -0.68
N GLU A 502 -9.76 33.69 -1.38
CA GLU A 502 -10.00 33.75 -2.82
C GLU A 502 -8.87 33.10 -3.62
N THR A 503 -7.61 33.23 -3.17
CA THR A 503 -6.47 32.51 -3.77
C THR A 503 -6.68 31.00 -3.76
N ALA A 504 -7.16 30.44 -2.63
CA ALA A 504 -7.46 29.01 -2.53
C ALA A 504 -8.59 28.57 -3.49
N VAL A 505 -9.62 29.41 -3.68
CA VAL A 505 -10.73 29.18 -4.63
C VAL A 505 -10.22 29.15 -6.07
N VAL A 506 -9.31 30.04 -6.42
CA VAL A 506 -8.68 30.07 -7.74
C VAL A 506 -7.82 28.81 -7.94
N GLU A 507 -6.98 28.44 -6.98
CA GLU A 507 -6.15 27.23 -7.05
C GLU A 507 -6.99 25.94 -7.15
N SER A 508 -8.11 25.84 -6.42
CA SER A 508 -9.00 24.66 -6.51
C SER A 508 -9.65 24.53 -7.88
N THR A 509 -10.04 25.67 -8.47
CA THR A 509 -10.68 25.71 -9.78
C THR A 509 -9.68 25.35 -10.89
N GLN A 510 -8.40 25.71 -10.75
CA GLN A 510 -7.34 25.32 -11.69
C GLN A 510 -7.21 23.81 -11.80
N LEU A 511 -7.13 23.07 -10.69
CA LEU A 511 -7.01 21.61 -10.75
C LEU A 511 -8.24 20.94 -11.36
N GLY A 512 -9.44 21.50 -11.12
CA GLY A 512 -10.67 21.04 -11.76
C GLY A 512 -10.62 21.23 -13.28
N LEU A 513 -10.19 22.40 -13.76
CA LEU A 513 -10.00 22.67 -15.19
C LEU A 513 -8.99 21.71 -15.82
N GLU A 514 -7.84 21.53 -15.18
CA GLU A 514 -6.78 20.63 -15.65
C GLU A 514 -7.30 19.21 -15.83
N ALA A 515 -8.05 18.70 -14.84
CA ALA A 515 -8.68 17.39 -14.91
C ALA A 515 -9.66 17.27 -16.09
N VAL A 516 -10.48 18.29 -16.33
CA VAL A 516 -11.44 18.30 -17.45
C VAL A 516 -10.71 18.36 -18.79
N ILE A 517 -9.77 19.30 -19.00
CA ILE A 517 -9.03 19.43 -20.27
C ILE A 517 -8.26 18.13 -20.56
N SER A 518 -7.56 17.59 -19.55
CA SER A 518 -6.80 16.34 -19.69
C SER A 518 -7.69 15.15 -20.08
N ALA A 519 -8.91 15.07 -19.56
CA ALA A 519 -9.83 13.98 -19.89
C ALA A 519 -10.53 14.17 -21.24
N VAL A 520 -10.87 15.40 -21.60
CA VAL A 520 -11.52 15.73 -22.88
C VAL A 520 -10.58 15.48 -24.04
N PHE A 521 -9.29 15.84 -23.93
CA PHE A 521 -8.30 15.73 -25.00
C PHE A 521 -7.32 14.56 -24.80
N ASP A 522 -7.72 13.53 -24.05
CA ASP A 522 -6.94 12.31 -23.88
C ASP A 522 -6.80 11.54 -25.21
N ALA A 523 -5.70 10.80 -25.38
CA ALA A 523 -5.39 10.04 -26.59
C ALA A 523 -6.48 8.99 -26.92
N SER A 524 -7.19 8.49 -25.91
CA SER A 524 -8.32 7.55 -26.07
C SER A 524 -9.55 8.18 -26.75
N MET A 525 -9.70 9.51 -26.70
CA MET A 525 -10.82 10.27 -27.28
C MET A 525 -10.47 10.92 -28.64
N GLU A 526 -9.24 10.73 -29.13
CA GLU A 526 -8.75 11.29 -30.39
C GLU A 526 -9.59 10.82 -31.60
N SER A 527 -10.14 9.61 -31.57
CA SER A 527 -11.05 9.10 -32.61
C SER A 527 -12.47 9.70 -32.54
N VAL A 528 -12.96 10.01 -31.33
CA VAL A 528 -14.31 10.55 -31.10
C VAL A 528 -14.37 12.04 -31.43
N ILE A 529 -13.35 12.80 -31.03
CA ILE A 529 -13.24 14.23 -31.33
C ILE A 529 -13.08 14.47 -32.83
N ASN A 530 -12.35 13.59 -33.52
CA ASN A 530 -12.14 13.69 -34.96
C ASN A 530 -13.34 13.21 -35.80
N THR A 531 -14.31 12.51 -35.21
CA THR A 531 -15.51 12.03 -35.94
C THR A 531 -16.73 12.94 -35.77
N ASN A 532 -16.80 13.75 -34.71
CA ASN A 532 -17.91 14.68 -34.45
C ASN A 532 -17.48 16.15 -34.52
N GLU A 533 -17.47 16.70 -35.75
CA GLU A 533 -17.07 18.09 -36.03
C GLU A 533 -17.90 19.14 -35.26
N GLN A 534 -19.18 18.87 -34.99
CA GLN A 534 -20.04 19.79 -34.24
C GLN A 534 -19.62 19.87 -32.76
N ALA A 535 -19.36 18.73 -32.12
CA ALA A 535 -18.88 18.69 -30.75
C ALA A 535 -17.47 19.32 -30.63
N LYS A 536 -16.60 19.07 -31.62
CA LYS A 536 -15.26 19.67 -31.69
C LYS A 536 -15.33 21.21 -31.79
N PHE A 537 -16.24 21.75 -32.61
CA PHE A 537 -16.46 23.20 -32.72
C PHE A 537 -16.97 23.81 -31.40
N GLN A 538 -17.94 23.16 -30.74
CA GLN A 538 -18.46 23.63 -29.47
C GLN A 538 -17.40 23.62 -28.36
N LEU A 539 -16.63 22.53 -28.24
CA LEU A 539 -15.53 22.43 -27.29
C LEU A 539 -14.45 23.49 -27.57
N ARG A 540 -14.11 23.72 -28.85
CA ARG A 540 -13.19 24.81 -29.25
C ARG A 540 -13.69 26.16 -28.72
N SER A 541 -14.94 26.51 -29.01
CA SER A 541 -15.53 27.80 -28.63
C SER A 541 -15.50 28.03 -27.11
N ILE A 542 -15.86 27.00 -26.33
CA ILE A 542 -15.87 27.09 -24.86
C ILE A 542 -14.46 27.32 -24.31
N PHE A 543 -13.50 26.46 -24.69
CA PHE A 543 -12.13 26.55 -24.17
C PHE A 543 -11.37 27.77 -24.71
N GLU A 544 -11.63 28.20 -25.95
CA GLU A 544 -11.10 29.44 -26.50
C GLU A 544 -11.59 30.66 -25.70
N GLY A 545 -12.87 30.70 -25.33
CA GLY A 545 -13.43 31.74 -24.47
C GLY A 545 -12.76 31.82 -23.10
N ILE A 546 -12.51 30.66 -22.46
CA ILE A 546 -11.78 30.60 -21.18
C ILE A 546 -10.33 31.09 -21.36
N LEU A 547 -9.64 30.61 -22.40
CA LEU A 547 -8.25 30.97 -22.65
C LEU A 547 -8.09 32.48 -22.89
N GLN A 548 -8.99 33.09 -23.65
CA GLN A 548 -9.00 34.54 -23.86
C GLN A 548 -9.17 35.32 -22.56
N GLN A 549 -10.04 34.87 -21.65
CA GLN A 549 -10.19 35.49 -20.33
C GLN A 549 -8.89 35.42 -19.53
N LEU A 550 -8.20 34.27 -19.53
CA LEU A 550 -6.93 34.10 -18.82
C LEU A 550 -5.80 34.96 -19.40
N LEU A 551 -5.71 35.10 -20.72
CA LEU A 551 -4.69 35.92 -21.38
C LEU A 551 -4.81 37.42 -21.03
N LEU A 552 -6.03 37.89 -20.72
CA LEU A 552 -6.31 39.28 -20.33
C LEU A 552 -5.90 39.62 -18.89
N ILE A 553 -5.69 38.62 -18.02
CA ILE A 553 -5.34 38.81 -16.61
C ILE A 553 -3.93 39.42 -16.48
N LYS A 554 -3.76 40.40 -15.58
CA LYS A 554 -2.48 41.11 -15.33
C LYS A 554 -2.03 40.99 -13.88
N TRP A 555 -2.10 39.81 -13.29
CA TRP A 555 -1.58 39.57 -11.94
C TRP A 555 -0.06 39.68 -11.92
N THR A 556 0.47 40.38 -10.92
CA THR A 556 1.91 40.62 -10.73
C THR A 556 2.46 40.02 -9.43
N GLU A 557 1.59 39.61 -8.51
CA GLU A 557 2.00 38.96 -7.27
C GLU A 557 2.51 37.53 -7.53
N PRO A 558 3.67 37.11 -6.99
CA PRO A 558 4.28 35.82 -7.30
C PRO A 558 3.35 34.61 -7.16
N ALA A 559 2.54 34.55 -6.09
CA ALA A 559 1.61 33.44 -5.86
C ALA A 559 0.51 33.36 -6.94
N LEU A 560 -0.05 34.51 -7.33
CA LEU A 560 -1.07 34.60 -8.37
C LEU A 560 -0.50 34.31 -9.77
N VAL A 561 0.74 34.74 -10.03
CA VAL A 561 1.44 34.44 -11.29
C VAL A 561 1.67 32.93 -11.45
N VAL A 562 2.06 32.22 -10.37
CA VAL A 562 2.17 30.75 -10.39
C VAL A 562 0.85 30.11 -10.75
N ILE A 563 -0.25 30.54 -10.12
CA ILE A 563 -1.59 30.00 -10.39
C ILE A 563 -1.98 30.25 -11.86
N LEU A 564 -1.73 31.44 -12.39
CA LEU A 564 -1.99 31.75 -13.80
C LEU A 564 -1.11 30.92 -14.75
N GLY A 565 0.15 30.67 -14.39
CA GLY A 565 1.02 29.72 -15.08
C GLY A 565 0.43 28.31 -15.14
N HIS A 566 -0.06 27.80 -14.01
CA HIS A 566 -0.75 26.50 -13.93
C HIS A 566 -2.03 26.44 -14.77
N TYR A 567 -2.78 27.53 -14.85
CA TYR A 567 -3.91 27.61 -15.78
C TYR A 567 -3.46 27.49 -17.23
N LEU A 568 -2.43 28.24 -17.64
CA LEU A 568 -1.95 28.26 -19.02
C LEU A 568 -1.37 26.90 -19.45
N GLU A 569 -0.61 26.23 -18.57
CA GLU A 569 -0.08 24.89 -18.88
C GLU A 569 -1.17 23.80 -18.95
N SER A 570 -2.28 23.97 -18.21
CA SER A 570 -3.42 23.05 -18.27
C SER A 570 -4.02 22.98 -19.68
N PHE A 571 -3.86 24.02 -20.50
CA PHE A 571 -4.28 24.04 -21.91
C PHE A 571 -3.34 23.31 -22.86
N GLY A 572 -2.23 22.74 -22.38
CA GLY A 572 -1.28 21.98 -23.21
C GLY A 572 -1.94 20.96 -24.17
N PRO A 573 -2.83 20.07 -23.68
CA PRO A 573 -3.57 19.14 -24.54
C PRO A 573 -4.49 19.83 -25.57
N TYR A 574 -5.13 20.94 -25.20
CA TYR A 574 -5.94 21.75 -26.12
C TYR A 574 -5.09 22.33 -27.27
N LEU A 575 -3.89 22.84 -26.95
CA LEU A 575 -2.95 23.43 -27.93
C LEU A 575 -2.43 22.41 -28.96
N LYS A 576 -2.42 21.12 -28.62
CA LYS A 576 -2.10 20.04 -29.57
C LYS A 576 -3.11 20.00 -30.73
N TYR A 577 -4.40 20.24 -30.45
CA TYR A 577 -5.47 20.19 -31.46
C TYR A 577 -5.76 21.55 -32.10
N PHE A 578 -5.47 22.66 -31.40
CA PHE A 578 -5.73 24.03 -31.85
C PHE A 578 -4.44 24.88 -31.80
N PRO A 579 -3.55 24.75 -32.81
CA PRO A 579 -2.23 25.37 -32.78
C PRO A 579 -2.24 26.91 -32.87
N ASP A 580 -3.33 27.51 -33.38
CA ASP A 580 -3.44 28.97 -33.56
C ASP A 580 -3.24 29.77 -32.25
N SER A 581 -3.55 29.16 -31.10
CA SER A 581 -3.45 29.81 -29.79
C SER A 581 -2.07 29.69 -29.13
N VAL A 582 -1.15 28.88 -29.68
CA VAL A 582 0.16 28.59 -29.06
C VAL A 582 1.00 29.86 -28.89
N ALA A 583 1.06 30.71 -29.91
CA ALA A 583 1.83 31.96 -29.86
C ALA A 583 1.38 32.87 -28.70
N SER A 584 0.06 33.02 -28.51
CA SER A 584 -0.52 33.87 -27.48
C SER A 584 -0.17 33.38 -26.07
N VAL A 585 -0.22 32.05 -25.84
CA VAL A 585 0.14 31.44 -24.55
C VAL A 585 1.63 31.62 -24.24
N VAL A 586 2.49 31.35 -25.22
CA VAL A 586 3.95 31.51 -25.10
C VAL A 586 4.32 32.96 -24.79
N ASN A 587 3.74 33.91 -25.51
CA ASN A 587 3.98 35.33 -25.26
C ASN A 587 3.52 35.74 -23.86
N LYS A 588 2.37 35.22 -23.40
CA LYS A 588 1.88 35.49 -22.05
C LYS A 588 2.81 34.94 -20.96
N LEU A 589 3.38 33.76 -21.14
CA LEU A 589 4.33 33.21 -20.17
C LEU A 589 5.61 34.04 -20.08
N PHE A 590 6.12 34.56 -21.20
CA PHE A 590 7.26 35.50 -21.17
C PHE A 590 6.88 36.84 -20.52
N GLU A 591 5.67 37.35 -20.76
CA GLU A 591 5.14 38.55 -20.07
C GLU A 591 5.11 38.33 -18.54
N LEU A 592 4.64 37.16 -18.08
CA LEU A 592 4.59 36.79 -16.66
C LEU A 592 5.99 36.59 -16.07
N LEU A 593 6.93 36.01 -16.82
CA LEU A 593 8.31 35.86 -16.38
C LEU A 593 8.98 37.23 -16.21
N ALA A 594 8.73 38.17 -17.14
CA ALA A 594 9.29 39.52 -17.11
C ALA A 594 8.64 40.42 -16.04
N SER A 595 7.41 40.14 -15.63
CA SER A 595 6.71 40.95 -14.61
C SER A 595 7.19 40.69 -13.17
N ILE A 596 7.85 39.55 -12.91
CA ILE A 596 8.36 39.19 -11.59
C ILE A 596 9.80 39.72 -11.41
N PRO A 597 10.10 40.48 -10.34
CA PRO A 597 11.42 41.04 -10.10
C PRO A 597 12.51 39.98 -9.86
N ILE A 598 13.76 40.32 -10.21
CA ILE A 598 14.94 39.45 -10.09
C ILE A 598 15.62 39.56 -8.71
N SER A 599 15.31 40.60 -7.92
CA SER A 599 16.11 41.02 -6.75
C SER A 599 16.40 39.90 -5.74
N LEU A 600 17.68 39.68 -5.45
CA LEU A 600 18.24 38.56 -4.67
C LEU A 600 18.44 38.85 -3.15
N ASN A 601 18.09 40.03 -2.66
CA ASN A 601 18.61 40.53 -1.36
C ASN A 601 17.63 40.54 -0.18
N ASP A 602 16.42 39.97 -0.29
CA ASP A 602 15.43 39.96 0.79
C ASP A 602 14.72 38.60 0.92
N PRO A 603 14.34 38.12 2.13
CA PRO A 603 13.61 36.84 2.28
C PRO A 603 12.24 36.79 1.57
N SER A 604 11.66 37.94 1.20
CA SER A 604 10.49 38.05 0.33
C SER A 604 10.78 37.70 -1.14
N SER A 605 12.06 37.70 -1.55
CA SER A 605 12.52 37.30 -2.90
C SER A 605 12.41 35.80 -3.19
N ASN A 606 12.33 34.96 -2.15
CA ASN A 606 12.19 33.51 -2.32
C ASN A 606 10.87 33.14 -3.04
N GLY A 607 9.79 33.88 -2.77
CA GLY A 607 8.51 33.70 -3.47
C GLY A 607 8.58 34.10 -4.94
N ALA A 608 9.26 35.20 -5.24
CA ALA A 608 9.49 35.68 -6.61
C ALA A 608 10.34 34.69 -7.43
N ARG A 609 11.44 34.20 -6.85
CA ARG A 609 12.29 33.18 -7.47
C ARG A 609 11.52 31.89 -7.76
N HIS A 610 10.77 31.40 -6.78
CA HIS A 610 9.94 30.21 -6.95
C HIS A 610 8.94 30.40 -8.10
N ALA A 611 8.26 31.54 -8.13
CA ALA A 611 7.30 31.86 -9.19
C ALA A 611 7.95 31.87 -10.58
N ARG A 612 9.12 32.48 -10.74
CA ARG A 612 9.86 32.50 -12.01
C ARG A 612 10.23 31.08 -12.47
N LEU A 613 10.73 30.24 -11.57
CA LEU A 613 11.05 28.83 -11.87
C LEU A 613 9.81 28.02 -12.25
N GLN A 614 8.67 28.26 -11.60
CA GLN A 614 7.41 27.60 -11.97
C GLN A 614 6.94 28.01 -13.37
N ILE A 615 7.03 29.29 -13.73
CA ILE A 615 6.71 29.74 -15.09
C ILE A 615 7.62 29.06 -16.12
N CYS A 616 8.93 28.96 -15.86
CA CYS A 616 9.84 28.20 -16.74
C CYS A 616 9.49 26.71 -16.82
N THR A 617 8.96 26.12 -15.73
CA THR A 617 8.49 24.73 -15.71
C THR A 617 7.21 24.55 -16.53
N SER A 618 6.32 25.55 -16.55
CA SER A 618 5.13 25.56 -17.42
C SER A 618 5.47 25.46 -18.90
N PHE A 619 6.59 26.05 -19.35
CA PHE A 619 7.08 25.84 -20.72
C PHE A 619 7.38 24.36 -21.01
N ILE A 620 8.00 23.64 -20.08
CA ILE A 620 8.30 22.21 -20.24
C ILE A 620 7.00 21.40 -20.35
N ARG A 621 6.03 21.67 -19.47
CA ARG A 621 4.72 20.98 -19.46
C ARG A 621 3.94 21.24 -20.76
N ILE A 622 3.94 22.47 -21.26
CA ILE A 622 3.33 22.81 -22.56
C ILE A 622 4.07 22.13 -23.71
N SER A 623 5.41 22.15 -23.74
CA SER A 623 6.21 21.46 -24.76
C SER A 623 5.93 19.95 -24.79
N LEU A 624 5.65 19.32 -23.64
CA LEU A 624 5.29 17.91 -23.56
C LEU A 624 3.89 17.63 -24.13
N ALA A 625 2.92 18.51 -23.86
CA ALA A 625 1.51 18.29 -24.18
C ALA A 625 1.11 18.78 -25.59
N ALA A 626 1.63 19.94 -26.04
CA ALA A 626 1.31 20.53 -27.34
C ALA A 626 2.04 19.86 -28.52
N ASP A 627 3.02 18.98 -28.24
CA ASP A 627 3.75 18.18 -29.23
C ASP A 627 4.32 19.01 -30.40
N LYS A 628 3.92 18.71 -31.65
CA LYS A 628 4.43 19.38 -32.85
C LYS A 628 3.93 20.81 -33.02
N SER A 629 2.88 21.22 -32.31
CA SER A 629 2.28 22.56 -32.45
C SER A 629 3.23 23.69 -32.04
N LEU A 630 4.25 23.41 -31.21
CA LEU A 630 5.22 24.40 -30.76
C LEU A 630 6.40 24.60 -31.74
N LEU A 631 6.60 23.69 -32.70
CA LEU A 631 7.72 23.73 -33.65
C LEU A 631 7.84 25.04 -34.44
N PRO A 632 6.75 25.64 -34.97
CA PRO A 632 6.83 26.89 -35.74
C PRO A 632 7.32 28.08 -34.91
N HIS A 633 7.20 28.02 -33.58
CA HIS A 633 7.51 29.12 -32.68
C HIS A 633 8.90 29.06 -32.05
N MET A 634 9.63 27.95 -32.21
CA MET A 634 10.93 27.73 -31.56
C MET A 634 11.94 28.86 -31.81
N LYS A 635 12.01 29.39 -33.03
CA LYS A 635 12.92 30.49 -33.37
C LYS A 635 12.60 31.76 -32.57
N ALA A 636 11.33 32.17 -32.54
CA ALA A 636 10.89 33.35 -31.80
C ALA A 636 11.13 33.21 -30.29
N ILE A 637 10.93 32.01 -29.74
CA ILE A 637 11.23 31.70 -28.34
C ILE A 637 12.75 31.82 -28.08
N ALA A 638 13.59 31.31 -28.97
CA ALA A 638 15.06 31.37 -28.83
C ALA A 638 15.58 32.80 -28.92
N ASP A 639 15.04 33.60 -29.84
CA ASP A 639 15.36 35.03 -29.97
C ASP A 639 15.00 35.79 -28.69
N THR A 640 13.84 35.49 -28.09
CA THR A 640 13.39 36.09 -26.82
C THR A 640 14.28 35.69 -25.65
N MET A 641 14.68 34.41 -25.57
CA MET A 641 15.62 33.94 -24.56
C MET A 641 16.98 34.64 -24.67
N GLY A 642 17.51 34.77 -25.89
CA GLY A 642 18.78 35.44 -26.15
C GLY A 642 18.74 36.92 -25.75
N TYR A 643 17.62 37.60 -26.03
CA TYR A 643 17.38 38.98 -25.60
C TYR A 643 17.37 39.10 -24.06
N LEU A 644 16.57 38.28 -23.37
CA LEU A 644 16.48 38.31 -21.91
C LEU A 644 17.82 37.96 -21.23
N GLN A 645 18.59 37.05 -21.83
CA GLN A 645 19.92 36.71 -21.34
C GLN A 645 20.93 37.86 -21.52
N ALA A 646 20.90 38.55 -22.66
CA ALA A 646 21.77 39.70 -22.93
C ALA A 646 21.50 40.88 -21.98
N GLU A 647 20.24 41.06 -21.57
CA GLU A 647 19.83 42.08 -20.58
C GLU A 647 20.05 41.67 -19.12
N GLY A 648 20.56 40.45 -18.86
CA GLY A 648 20.73 39.92 -17.51
C GLY A 648 19.40 39.67 -16.79
N GLN A 649 18.30 39.53 -17.54
CA GLN A 649 16.94 39.33 -17.01
C GLN A 649 16.56 37.85 -16.81
N LEU A 650 17.46 36.93 -17.16
CA LEU A 650 17.26 35.48 -17.11
C LEU A 650 18.36 34.81 -16.28
N LEU A 651 17.98 34.13 -15.21
CA LEU A 651 18.92 33.40 -14.35
C LEU A 651 19.37 32.09 -15.03
N ARG A 652 20.55 31.57 -14.66
CA ARG A 652 21.06 30.31 -15.23
C ARG A 652 20.13 29.11 -15.02
N GLY A 653 19.52 28.99 -13.84
CA GLY A 653 18.53 27.93 -13.56
C GLY A 653 17.29 28.02 -14.45
N GLU A 654 16.80 29.23 -14.71
CA GLU A 654 15.65 29.50 -15.59
C GLU A 654 16.00 29.20 -17.05
N HIS A 655 17.18 29.65 -17.50
CA HIS A 655 17.72 29.32 -18.81
C HIS A 655 17.78 27.81 -19.03
N ASN A 656 18.28 27.04 -18.04
CA ASN A 656 18.32 25.58 -18.13
C ASN A 656 16.94 24.92 -18.27
N LEU A 657 15.91 25.45 -17.61
CA LEU A 657 14.53 24.95 -17.72
C LEU A 657 13.94 25.26 -19.10
N LEU A 658 14.16 26.46 -19.63
CA LEU A 658 13.74 26.81 -20.98
C LEU A 658 14.47 25.97 -22.03
N CYS A 659 15.78 25.76 -21.89
CA CYS A 659 16.53 24.86 -22.76
C CYS A 659 16.04 23.41 -22.68
N GLU A 660 15.60 22.93 -21.51
CA GLU A 660 14.94 21.63 -21.37
C GLU A 660 13.63 21.58 -22.17
N ALA A 661 12.82 22.63 -22.12
CA ALA A 661 11.60 22.74 -22.94
C ALA A 661 11.94 22.68 -24.45
N PHE A 662 13.04 23.30 -24.90
CA PHE A 662 13.53 23.18 -26.28
C PHE A 662 13.90 21.76 -26.69
N LEU A 663 14.57 21.02 -25.81
CA LEU A 663 14.92 19.62 -26.07
C LEU A 663 13.67 18.76 -26.23
N VAL A 664 12.67 18.98 -25.38
CA VAL A 664 11.35 18.34 -25.47
C VAL A 664 10.69 18.66 -26.80
N THR A 665 10.70 19.92 -27.24
CA THR A 665 10.09 20.33 -28.52
C THR A 665 10.86 19.78 -29.71
N ALA A 666 12.20 19.80 -29.68
CA ALA A 666 13.02 19.19 -30.72
C ALA A 666 12.76 17.67 -30.81
N SER A 667 12.44 17.03 -29.67
CA SER A 667 12.14 15.60 -29.64
C SER A 667 10.97 15.19 -30.56
N SER A 668 9.97 16.08 -30.75
CA SER A 668 8.81 15.84 -31.61
C SER A 668 9.06 16.08 -33.11
N ALA A 669 10.13 16.81 -33.47
CA ALA A 669 10.52 17.13 -34.85
C ALA A 669 11.29 16.01 -35.58
N GLY A 670 12.00 15.16 -34.83
CA GLY A 670 12.86 14.09 -35.36
C GLY A 670 14.36 14.32 -35.17
N LEU A 671 15.16 13.30 -35.51
CA LEU A 671 16.60 13.21 -35.18
C LEU A 671 17.47 14.40 -35.66
N PRO A 672 17.31 14.92 -36.90
CA PRO A 672 18.18 16.00 -37.39
C PRO A 672 18.02 17.31 -36.59
N GLN A 673 16.77 17.70 -36.31
CA GLN A 673 16.48 18.91 -35.53
C GLN A 673 16.97 18.77 -34.09
N GLN A 674 16.86 17.56 -33.50
CA GLN A 674 17.41 17.27 -32.17
C GLN A 674 18.92 17.46 -32.14
N GLN A 675 19.65 16.98 -33.14
CA GLN A 675 21.11 17.12 -33.22
C GLN A 675 21.55 18.58 -33.36
N GLU A 676 20.86 19.37 -34.19
CA GLU A 676 21.17 20.79 -34.35
C GLU A 676 20.93 21.59 -33.06
N VAL A 677 19.78 21.37 -32.40
CA VAL A 677 19.44 22.03 -31.13
C VAL A 677 20.42 21.62 -30.02
N LEU A 678 20.77 20.32 -29.94
CA LEU A 678 21.76 19.85 -28.96
C LEU A 678 23.14 20.43 -29.20
N ALA A 679 23.58 20.53 -30.45
CA ALA A 679 24.87 21.14 -30.78
C ALA A 679 24.91 22.61 -30.36
N TRP A 680 23.86 23.37 -30.67
CA TRP A 680 23.72 24.77 -30.26
C TRP A 680 23.73 24.95 -28.74
N LEU A 681 22.98 24.12 -28.00
CA LEU A 681 22.89 24.21 -26.54
C LEU A 681 24.14 23.74 -25.81
N LEU A 682 24.82 22.71 -26.31
CA LEU A 682 25.98 22.10 -25.64
C LEU A 682 27.33 22.75 -25.99
N GLU A 683 27.44 23.46 -27.13
CA GLU A 683 28.72 24.07 -27.54
C GLU A 683 29.28 25.06 -26.50
N PRO A 684 28.52 26.01 -25.93
CA PRO A 684 29.03 26.91 -24.90
C PRO A 684 29.45 26.17 -23.63
N LEU A 685 28.71 25.12 -23.26
CA LEU A 685 29.01 24.30 -22.07
C LEU A 685 30.27 23.47 -22.28
N SER A 686 30.49 22.94 -23.48
CA SER A 686 31.71 22.20 -23.83
C SER A 686 32.96 23.06 -23.68
N LYS A 687 32.91 24.32 -24.14
CA LYS A 687 34.03 25.28 -24.01
C LYS A 687 34.37 25.61 -22.56
N MET A 688 33.38 25.62 -21.64
CA MET A 688 33.63 25.83 -20.21
C MET A 688 34.01 24.55 -19.45
N TRP A 689 33.51 23.39 -19.86
CA TRP A 689 33.66 22.12 -19.13
C TRP A 689 34.99 21.42 -19.42
N THR A 690 35.44 21.47 -20.67
CA THR A 690 36.64 20.76 -21.15
C THR A 690 38.01 21.29 -20.71
N PRO A 691 38.22 22.58 -20.39
CA PRO A 691 39.54 23.08 -20.02
C PRO A 691 40.15 22.35 -18.81
N LEU A 692 41.43 21.99 -18.91
CA LEU A 692 42.19 21.31 -17.85
C LEU A 692 42.55 22.23 -16.68
N GLU A 693 42.53 23.55 -16.87
CA GLU A 693 42.95 24.54 -15.88
C GLU A 693 42.13 24.45 -14.60
N TRP A 694 40.80 24.53 -14.71
CA TRP A 694 39.91 24.44 -13.54
C TRP A 694 39.89 23.03 -12.95
N GLN A 695 39.95 22.00 -13.80
CA GLN A 695 40.00 20.61 -13.33
C GLN A 695 41.24 20.35 -12.50
N ASN A 696 42.40 20.88 -12.91
CA ASN A 696 43.63 20.73 -12.16
C ASN A 696 43.67 21.64 -10.92
N ALA A 697 43.05 22.81 -11.00
CA ALA A 697 42.94 23.72 -9.86
C ALA A 697 42.08 23.14 -8.72
N TYR A 698 40.98 22.43 -9.04
CA TYR A 698 39.97 22.02 -8.06
C TYR A 698 39.78 20.51 -7.87
N LEU A 699 40.21 19.66 -8.81
CA LEU A 699 39.96 18.20 -8.78
C LEU A 699 41.25 17.36 -8.71
N SER A 700 42.44 17.97 -8.70
CA SER A 700 43.71 17.23 -8.63
C SER A 700 44.24 17.03 -7.20
N ASP A 701 43.82 17.84 -6.24
CA ASP A 701 44.21 17.75 -4.84
C ASP A 701 43.03 17.38 -3.93
N GLN A 702 43.33 16.74 -2.80
CA GLN A 702 42.32 16.26 -1.83
C GLN A 702 41.50 17.39 -1.18
N PHE A 703 41.98 18.65 -1.25
CA PHE A 703 41.32 19.84 -0.70
C PHE A 703 40.78 20.79 -1.77
N GLY A 704 40.88 20.44 -3.05
CA GLY A 704 40.46 21.29 -4.17
C GLY A 704 38.98 21.62 -4.14
N LEU A 705 38.14 20.66 -3.70
CA LEU A 705 36.70 20.90 -3.52
C LEU A 705 36.39 21.94 -2.44
N VAL A 706 37.21 22.03 -1.38
CA VAL A 706 37.03 23.07 -0.35
C VAL A 706 37.28 24.46 -0.95
N ARG A 707 38.26 24.57 -1.85
CA ARG A 707 38.54 25.79 -2.60
C ARG A 707 37.40 26.11 -3.59
N LEU A 708 36.87 25.10 -4.27
CA LEU A 708 35.71 25.25 -5.16
C LEU A 708 34.47 25.76 -4.43
N CYS A 709 34.15 25.21 -3.26
CA CYS A 709 33.02 25.67 -2.44
C CYS A 709 33.23 27.08 -1.83
N SER A 710 34.42 27.67 -2.02
CA SER A 710 34.67 29.08 -1.70
C SER A 710 34.37 30.02 -2.86
N ASP A 711 34.30 29.51 -4.09
CA ASP A 711 33.85 30.23 -5.29
C ASP A 711 32.40 29.86 -5.60
N SER A 712 31.45 30.53 -4.94
CA SER A 712 30.02 30.23 -5.04
C SER A 712 29.49 30.31 -6.48
N GLN A 713 29.95 31.30 -7.26
CA GLN A 713 29.50 31.49 -8.63
C GLN A 713 29.96 30.35 -9.53
N PHE A 714 31.24 29.95 -9.42
CA PHE A 714 31.76 28.84 -10.22
C PHE A 714 31.20 27.49 -9.76
N MET A 715 31.05 27.27 -8.46
CA MET A 715 30.41 26.08 -7.85
C MET A 715 29.01 25.84 -8.44
N TRP A 716 28.13 26.85 -8.41
CA TRP A 716 26.78 26.74 -8.98
C TRP A 716 26.80 26.63 -10.52
N SER A 717 27.80 27.21 -11.19
CA SER A 717 27.96 27.03 -12.63
C SER A 717 28.21 25.56 -13.01
N ILE A 718 29.01 24.83 -12.22
CA ILE A 718 29.26 23.39 -12.39
C ILE A 718 27.97 22.59 -12.19
N TYR A 719 27.23 22.89 -11.12
CA TYR A 719 25.94 22.22 -10.85
C TYR A 719 24.95 22.41 -11.99
N HIS A 720 24.81 23.64 -12.50
CA HIS A 720 23.94 23.93 -13.64
C HIS A 720 24.39 23.23 -14.93
N THR A 721 25.69 23.04 -15.14
CA THR A 721 26.20 22.27 -16.28
C THR A 721 25.87 20.77 -16.15
N VAL A 722 26.11 20.17 -14.98
CA VAL A 722 25.84 18.74 -14.74
C VAL A 722 24.33 18.43 -14.81
N THR A 723 23.50 19.27 -14.21
CA THR A 723 22.03 19.13 -14.29
C THR A 723 21.51 19.31 -15.71
N PHE A 724 22.14 20.15 -16.53
CA PHE A 724 21.78 20.27 -17.93
C PHE A 724 22.18 19.03 -18.75
N PHE A 725 23.34 18.43 -18.47
CA PHE A 725 23.72 17.14 -19.08
C PHE A 725 22.69 16.04 -18.78
N GLU A 726 22.21 15.99 -17.54
CA GLU A 726 21.15 15.07 -17.14
C GLU A 726 19.87 15.30 -17.96
N LYS A 727 19.42 16.57 -18.07
CA LYS A 727 18.24 16.95 -18.84
C LYS A 727 18.39 16.62 -20.33
N ALA A 728 19.56 16.89 -20.91
CA ALA A 728 19.88 16.53 -22.29
C ALA A 728 19.73 15.03 -22.54
N LEU A 729 20.20 14.19 -21.61
CA LEU A 729 20.04 12.73 -21.69
C LEU A 729 18.58 12.29 -21.48
N LYS A 730 17.85 12.87 -20.53
CA LYS A 730 16.44 12.51 -20.23
C LYS A 730 15.46 12.88 -21.36
N ARG A 731 15.72 13.98 -22.08
CA ARG A 731 14.75 14.57 -23.03
C ARG A 731 15.08 14.33 -24.50
N SER A 732 16.28 13.87 -24.82
CA SER A 732 16.68 13.55 -26.19
C SER A 732 16.40 12.09 -26.54
N GLY A 733 16.24 11.77 -27.83
CA GLY A 733 15.99 10.40 -28.30
C GLY A 733 14.52 10.08 -28.58
N THR A 734 14.23 8.84 -28.99
CA THR A 734 12.89 8.41 -29.39
C THR A 734 12.05 7.93 -28.21
N ARG A 735 10.88 8.54 -27.97
CA ARG A 735 9.98 8.20 -26.84
C ARG A 735 9.32 6.81 -26.91
N LYS A 736 9.42 6.08 -28.04
CA LYS A 736 8.89 4.72 -28.17
C LYS A 736 10.01 3.69 -28.09
N PRO A 737 9.88 2.61 -27.29
CA PRO A 737 10.80 1.48 -27.39
C PRO A 737 10.72 0.94 -28.81
N ALA A 738 11.86 0.90 -29.51
CA ALA A 738 11.91 0.32 -30.84
C ALA A 738 11.44 -1.14 -30.76
N SER A 739 10.36 -1.46 -31.49
CA SER A 739 9.99 -2.84 -31.76
C SER A 739 11.20 -3.56 -32.35
N ALA A 740 11.47 -4.78 -31.87
CA ALA A 740 12.59 -5.60 -32.34
C ALA A 740 12.61 -5.67 -33.88
N GLY A 741 13.64 -5.10 -34.52
CA GLY A 741 13.84 -5.17 -35.98
C GLY A 741 14.24 -3.88 -36.70
N VAL A 742 14.17 -2.69 -36.08
CA VAL A 742 14.64 -1.44 -36.70
C VAL A 742 16.12 -1.20 -36.35
N PRO A 743 17.01 -0.87 -37.31
CA PRO A 743 18.41 -0.53 -36.99
C PRO A 743 18.45 0.61 -35.97
N LYS A 744 19.14 0.41 -34.84
CA LYS A 744 19.30 1.42 -33.79
C LYS A 744 19.94 2.67 -34.38
N SER A 745 19.15 3.72 -34.62
CA SER A 745 19.69 5.04 -34.92
C SER A 745 20.50 5.50 -33.70
N MET A 746 21.68 6.08 -33.95
CA MET A 746 22.57 6.54 -32.89
C MET A 746 21.86 7.63 -32.07
N HIS A 747 21.89 7.50 -30.74
CA HIS A 747 21.25 8.48 -29.85
C HIS A 747 21.86 9.87 -30.08
N PRO A 748 21.07 10.96 -30.15
CA PRO A 748 21.57 12.31 -30.47
C PRO A 748 22.70 12.80 -29.59
N VAL A 749 22.71 12.40 -28.31
CA VAL A 749 23.72 12.83 -27.31
C VAL A 749 25.03 12.02 -27.43
N SER A 750 25.05 10.90 -28.15
CA SER A 750 26.22 10.00 -28.23
C SER A 750 27.53 10.70 -28.59
N PRO A 751 27.59 11.64 -29.57
CA PRO A 751 28.83 12.33 -29.92
C PRO A 751 29.39 13.21 -28.80
N HIS A 752 28.57 13.58 -27.82
CA HIS A 752 28.96 14.49 -26.75
C HIS A 752 29.49 13.78 -25.50
N LEU A 753 29.26 12.47 -25.36
CA LEU A 753 29.66 11.70 -24.18
C LEU A 753 31.16 11.72 -23.91
N SER A 754 31.98 11.72 -24.97
CA SER A 754 33.45 11.63 -24.88
C SER A 754 34.10 12.81 -24.17
N TRP A 755 33.50 14.00 -24.21
CA TRP A 755 33.99 15.18 -23.50
C TRP A 755 33.18 15.49 -22.24
N MET A 756 31.92 15.01 -22.14
CA MET A 756 31.06 15.22 -20.97
C MET A 756 31.50 14.37 -19.77
N LEU A 757 31.76 13.08 -19.98
CA LEU A 757 31.94 12.09 -18.91
C LEU A 757 33.28 12.19 -18.15
N PRO A 758 34.44 12.39 -18.78
CA PRO A 758 35.72 12.33 -18.06
C PRO A 758 35.86 13.35 -16.91
N PRO A 759 35.52 14.65 -17.09
CA PRO A 759 35.57 15.61 -15.98
C PRO A 759 34.51 15.31 -14.90
N LEU A 760 33.36 14.76 -15.30
CA LEU A 760 32.32 14.35 -14.36
C LEU A 760 32.80 13.21 -13.44
N LEU A 761 33.48 12.20 -13.99
CA LEU A 761 34.06 11.12 -13.20
C LEU A 761 35.08 11.64 -12.18
N ARG A 762 35.94 12.59 -12.57
CA ARG A 762 36.89 13.24 -11.66
C ARG A 762 36.17 14.00 -10.54
N LEU A 763 35.10 14.70 -10.86
CA LEU A 763 34.28 15.43 -9.89
C LEU A 763 33.60 14.48 -8.90
N ILE A 764 32.98 13.40 -9.38
CA ILE A 764 32.33 12.39 -8.53
C ILE A 764 33.34 11.70 -7.61
N ARG A 765 34.51 11.33 -8.15
CA ARG A 765 35.62 10.77 -7.38
C ARG A 765 36.04 11.71 -6.24
N ALA A 766 36.21 13.00 -6.54
CA ALA A 766 36.57 14.01 -5.54
C ALA A 766 35.48 14.18 -4.47
N ILE A 767 34.19 14.14 -4.86
CA ILE A 767 33.08 14.20 -3.91
C ILE A 767 33.09 12.99 -2.98
N HIS A 768 33.28 11.77 -3.50
CA HIS A 768 33.36 10.57 -2.67
C HIS A 768 34.51 10.64 -1.66
N ALA A 769 35.67 11.19 -2.05
CA ALA A 769 36.84 11.31 -1.18
C ALA A 769 36.60 12.17 0.08
N LEU A 770 35.59 13.05 0.10
CA LEU A 770 35.25 13.89 1.27
C LEU A 770 34.83 13.07 2.52
N TRP A 771 34.41 11.81 2.33
CA TRP A 771 34.07 10.91 3.43
C TRP A 771 35.23 10.02 3.87
N SER A 772 36.34 9.99 3.14
CA SER A 772 37.53 9.23 3.56
C SER A 772 38.18 9.85 4.80
N GLU A 773 38.65 9.01 5.74
CA GLU A 773 39.24 9.43 7.01
C GLU A 773 40.34 10.51 6.92
N PRO A 774 41.36 10.40 6.01
CA PRO A 774 42.42 11.42 5.92
C PRO A 774 41.92 12.79 5.45
N VAL A 775 40.83 12.83 4.67
CA VAL A 775 40.22 14.08 4.19
C VAL A 775 39.25 14.62 5.24
N ALA A 776 38.35 13.77 5.75
CA ALA A 776 37.26 14.12 6.66
C ALA A 776 37.75 14.82 7.93
N GLN A 777 38.88 14.39 8.50
CA GLN A 777 39.46 15.00 9.70
C GLN A 777 39.92 16.45 9.47
N ASN A 778 40.40 16.76 8.27
CA ASN A 778 41.03 18.04 7.91
C ASN A 778 40.07 19.05 7.25
N LEU A 779 38.78 18.71 7.10
CA LEU A 779 37.77 19.62 6.58
C LEU A 779 37.45 20.75 7.57
N ASN A 780 37.09 21.92 7.04
CA ASN A 780 36.60 23.06 7.84
C ASN A 780 35.22 22.75 8.47
N ALA A 781 34.80 23.56 9.45
CA ALA A 781 33.55 23.34 10.19
C ALA A 781 32.31 23.35 9.26
N GLU A 782 32.28 24.28 8.30
CA GLU A 782 31.18 24.40 7.32
C GLU A 782 31.01 23.12 6.49
N MET A 783 32.11 22.54 5.98
CA MET A 783 32.07 21.31 5.19
C MET A 783 31.75 20.09 6.05
N LYS A 784 32.24 20.04 7.30
CA LYS A 784 31.89 18.97 8.25
C LYS A 784 30.39 18.95 8.55
N ALA A 785 29.80 20.12 8.76
CA ALA A 785 28.37 20.23 9.00
C ALA A 785 27.54 19.98 7.73
N ALA A 786 28.05 20.37 6.54
CA ALA A 786 27.38 20.09 5.26
C ALA A 786 27.25 18.58 4.97
N LYS A 787 28.10 17.74 5.56
CA LYS A 787 28.00 16.27 5.44
C LYS A 787 26.83 15.66 6.21
N SER A 788 26.30 16.32 7.24
CA SER A 788 25.18 15.76 8.02
C SER A 788 23.88 15.73 7.21
N MET A 789 22.96 14.85 7.61
CA MET A 789 21.62 14.79 7.02
C MET A 789 20.82 16.07 7.27
N SER A 790 20.02 16.51 6.28
CA SER A 790 19.14 17.68 6.43
C SER A 790 17.85 17.32 7.18
N SER A 791 17.22 18.31 7.82
CA SER A 791 15.94 18.11 8.53
C SER A 791 14.82 17.59 7.63
N VAL A 792 14.82 17.96 6.34
CA VAL A 792 13.86 17.47 5.34
C VAL A 792 14.06 15.98 5.05
N GLU A 793 15.31 15.53 4.95
CA GLU A 793 15.63 14.11 4.78
C GLU A 793 15.28 13.30 6.03
N GLN A 794 15.52 13.86 7.23
CA GLN A 794 15.14 13.23 8.49
C GLN A 794 13.62 13.04 8.60
N ALA A 795 12.84 14.08 8.31
CA ALA A 795 11.38 14.01 8.30
C ALA A 795 10.87 12.98 7.28
N SER A 796 11.48 12.94 6.09
CA SER A 796 11.16 11.97 5.05
C SER A 796 11.42 10.51 5.47
N LEU A 797 12.48 10.25 6.24
CA LEU A 797 12.77 8.90 6.76
C LEU A 797 11.78 8.47 7.85
N LEU A 798 11.31 9.42 8.65
CA LEU A 798 10.33 9.18 9.72
C LEU A 798 8.89 9.07 9.20
N GLY A 799 8.65 9.35 7.91
CA GLY A 799 7.30 9.45 7.37
C GLY A 799 6.50 10.63 7.94
N GLU A 800 7.18 11.60 8.57
CA GLU A 800 6.54 12.82 9.04
C GLU A 800 6.17 13.66 7.80
N THR A 801 4.88 13.71 7.47
CA THR A 801 4.38 14.72 6.55
C THR A 801 4.71 16.05 7.20
N HIS A 802 5.55 16.85 6.56
CA HIS A 802 5.81 18.20 7.06
C HIS A 802 4.44 18.86 7.28
N LYS A 803 4.15 19.27 8.52
CA LYS A 803 3.27 20.41 8.77
C LYS A 803 3.97 21.63 8.17
N ILE A 804 4.02 21.68 6.84
CA ILE A 804 4.39 22.85 6.08
C ILE A 804 3.30 23.85 6.45
N ASN A 805 3.67 24.91 7.14
CA ASN A 805 2.81 26.07 7.33
C ASN A 805 2.07 26.34 6.01
N ALA A 806 0.74 26.36 6.09
CA ALA A 806 -0.16 26.48 4.95
C ALA A 806 0.37 27.49 3.92
N GLY A 807 0.70 27.02 2.70
CA GLY A 807 1.12 27.88 1.59
C GLY A 807 2.11 27.31 0.57
N ARG A 808 2.65 26.08 0.72
CA ARG A 808 3.55 25.47 -0.29
C ARG A 808 3.00 24.14 -0.81
N SER A 809 2.18 24.22 -1.86
CA SER A 809 1.81 23.09 -2.71
C SER A 809 3.02 22.72 -3.58
N GLN A 810 3.81 21.70 -3.20
CA GLN A 810 4.77 21.07 -4.10
C GLN A 810 4.14 19.82 -4.73
N VAL A 811 3.59 20.00 -5.93
CA VAL A 811 3.30 18.90 -6.86
C VAL A 811 4.22 19.06 -8.08
N GLY A 812 5.24 18.22 -8.16
CA GLY A 812 6.02 17.99 -9.37
C GLY A 812 7.44 18.57 -9.35
N SER A 813 8.39 17.70 -9.66
CA SER A 813 9.85 17.86 -9.83
C SER A 813 10.68 18.20 -8.60
N SER A 814 11.45 17.20 -8.16
CA SER A 814 12.51 17.24 -7.15
C SER A 814 13.73 18.10 -7.49
N ASP A 815 13.62 19.05 -8.43
CA ASP A 815 14.74 19.87 -8.90
C ASP A 815 14.27 21.30 -9.11
N GLY A 816 14.53 22.18 -8.15
CA GLY A 816 14.27 23.62 -8.33
C GLY A 816 14.57 24.49 -7.11
N ASP A 817 14.34 23.98 -5.90
CA ASP A 817 14.38 24.80 -4.68
C ASP A 817 15.74 24.74 -3.95
N MET A 818 16.86 24.81 -4.68
CA MET A 818 18.21 24.61 -4.11
C MET A 818 19.01 25.90 -3.87
N HIS A 819 18.45 27.06 -4.20
CA HIS A 819 19.07 28.34 -3.91
C HIS A 819 18.15 29.19 -3.02
N SER A 820 18.30 29.02 -1.73
CA SER A 820 17.93 30.02 -0.73
C SER A 820 19.21 30.76 -0.35
N GLU A 821 19.40 31.98 -0.83
CA GLU A 821 20.53 32.83 -0.41
C GLU A 821 20.31 33.43 1.00
N GLY A 822 19.23 33.04 1.68
CA GLY A 822 19.03 33.24 3.13
C GLY A 822 19.49 32.06 4.00
N ASP A 823 19.92 30.95 3.39
CA ASP A 823 20.37 29.76 4.12
C ASP A 823 21.87 29.82 4.43
N SER A 824 22.25 29.31 5.61
CA SER A 824 23.65 29.18 6.04
C SER A 824 24.54 28.57 4.94
N ARG A 825 25.80 29.01 4.84
CA ARG A 825 26.76 28.51 3.83
C ARG A 825 26.89 26.99 3.82
N GLU A 826 26.77 26.36 4.99
CA GLU A 826 26.66 24.91 5.17
C GLU A 826 25.53 24.28 4.34
N HIS A 827 24.33 24.86 4.39
CA HIS A 827 23.16 24.36 3.67
C HIS A 827 23.36 24.42 2.16
N ASN A 828 23.93 25.50 1.65
CA ASN A 828 24.25 25.66 0.24
C ASN A 828 25.27 24.62 -0.24
N ILE A 829 26.32 24.35 0.56
CA ILE A 829 27.31 23.31 0.25
C ILE A 829 26.67 21.91 0.30
N ARG A 830 25.84 21.62 1.30
CA ARG A 830 25.11 20.34 1.43
C ARG A 830 24.24 20.08 0.20
N ASN A 831 23.45 21.07 -0.20
CA ASN A 831 22.57 21.01 -1.36
C ASN A 831 23.36 20.82 -2.65
N TRP A 832 24.46 21.56 -2.80
CA TRP A 832 25.34 21.43 -3.96
C TRP A 832 26.00 20.04 -4.04
N LEU A 833 26.53 19.51 -2.94
CA LEU A 833 27.14 18.17 -2.89
C LEU A 833 26.11 17.09 -3.25
N LYS A 834 24.93 17.15 -2.65
CA LYS A 834 23.84 16.22 -2.93
C LYS A 834 23.38 16.32 -4.39
N GLY A 835 23.01 17.52 -4.83
CA GLY A 835 22.49 17.75 -6.18
C GLY A 835 23.51 17.41 -7.27
N THR A 836 24.77 17.79 -7.11
CA THR A 836 25.83 17.47 -8.08
C THR A 836 26.11 15.97 -8.15
N ARG A 837 26.10 15.28 -7.00
CA ARG A 837 26.28 13.81 -6.96
C ARG A 837 25.09 13.09 -7.58
N ASP A 838 23.87 13.43 -7.18
CA ASP A 838 22.64 12.77 -7.65
C ASP A 838 22.46 13.00 -9.17
N SER A 839 22.63 14.23 -9.65
CA SER A 839 22.62 14.53 -11.08
C SER A 839 23.77 13.87 -11.83
N GLY A 840 24.98 13.84 -11.25
CA GLY A 840 26.12 13.16 -11.85
C GLY A 840 25.91 11.64 -11.98
N TYR A 841 25.32 11.00 -10.97
CA TYR A 841 24.89 9.61 -11.04
C TYR A 841 23.83 9.40 -12.14
N ASN A 842 22.82 10.28 -12.22
CA ASN A 842 21.83 10.21 -13.30
C ASN A 842 22.47 10.33 -14.69
N VAL A 843 23.43 11.24 -14.88
CA VAL A 843 24.16 11.38 -16.16
C VAL A 843 24.86 10.07 -16.52
N ILE A 844 25.59 9.46 -15.60
CA ILE A 844 26.31 8.20 -15.85
C ILE A 844 25.30 7.07 -16.15
N GLY A 845 24.27 6.92 -15.31
CA GLY A 845 23.24 5.90 -15.43
C GLY A 845 22.44 5.98 -16.74
N LEU A 846 21.97 7.17 -17.09
CA LEU A 846 21.25 7.40 -18.34
C LEU A 846 22.17 7.20 -19.55
N SER A 847 23.44 7.62 -19.46
CA SER A 847 24.41 7.35 -20.52
C SER A 847 24.60 5.85 -20.73
N ALA A 848 24.65 5.05 -19.66
CA ALA A 848 24.75 3.59 -19.76
C ALA A 848 23.55 2.96 -20.51
N THR A 849 22.35 3.55 -20.42
CA THR A 849 21.17 3.05 -21.17
C THR A 849 21.26 3.25 -22.68
N ILE A 850 22.16 4.11 -23.16
CA ILE A 850 22.44 4.29 -24.60
C ILE A 850 23.15 3.06 -25.18
N GLY A 851 23.86 2.29 -24.34
CA GLY A 851 24.56 1.05 -24.72
C GLY A 851 25.97 1.31 -25.26
N GLU A 852 26.33 0.67 -26.37
CA GLU A 852 27.68 0.65 -26.96
C GLU A 852 28.41 2.03 -27.05
N PRO A 853 27.75 3.14 -27.44
CA PRO A 853 28.42 4.45 -27.49
C PRO A 853 28.97 4.93 -26.15
N PHE A 854 28.33 4.60 -25.03
CA PHE A 854 28.82 4.95 -23.69
C PHE A 854 30.15 4.25 -23.40
N TYR A 855 30.22 2.95 -23.62
CA TYR A 855 31.42 2.16 -23.36
C TYR A 855 32.60 2.51 -24.28
N ARG A 856 32.33 3.01 -25.49
CA ARG A 856 33.38 3.56 -26.37
C ARG A 856 33.86 4.95 -25.98
N SER A 857 33.02 5.72 -25.28
CA SER A 857 33.29 7.10 -24.93
C SER A 857 34.08 7.27 -23.63
N ILE A 858 34.27 6.20 -22.87
CA ILE A 858 34.85 6.23 -21.52
C ILE A 858 35.93 5.17 -21.34
N GLU A 859 36.96 5.49 -20.56
CA GLU A 859 37.92 4.49 -20.11
C GLU A 859 37.32 3.74 -18.91
N VAL A 860 37.04 2.45 -19.04
CA VAL A 860 36.37 1.66 -17.99
C VAL A 860 37.14 1.68 -16.66
N SER A 861 38.48 1.73 -16.70
CA SER A 861 39.34 1.89 -15.53
C SER A 861 39.02 3.17 -14.74
N SER A 862 38.81 4.29 -15.45
CA SER A 862 38.47 5.59 -14.85
C SER A 862 37.09 5.57 -14.19
N LEU A 863 36.12 4.84 -14.79
CA LEU A 863 34.79 4.63 -14.22
C LEU A 863 34.86 3.82 -12.92
N VAL A 864 35.58 2.70 -12.94
CA VAL A 864 35.77 1.84 -11.75
C VAL A 864 36.41 2.63 -10.62
N VAL A 865 37.51 3.34 -10.90
CA VAL A 865 38.20 4.14 -9.88
C VAL A 865 37.29 5.24 -9.32
N ALA A 866 36.57 5.97 -10.17
CA ALA A 866 35.70 7.06 -9.70
C ALA A 866 34.57 6.59 -8.78
N LEU A 867 34.00 5.41 -9.05
CA LEU A 867 32.86 4.90 -8.29
C LEU A 867 33.28 4.07 -7.06
N MET A 868 34.36 3.30 -7.15
CA MET A 868 34.69 2.27 -6.15
C MET A 868 35.84 2.61 -5.20
N GLU A 869 36.70 3.58 -5.51
CA GLU A 869 37.90 3.88 -4.70
C GLU A 869 37.56 4.18 -3.22
N ASN A 870 36.48 4.92 -2.97
CA ASN A 870 36.10 5.38 -1.63
C ASN A 870 34.85 4.68 -1.07
N ILE A 871 34.41 3.55 -1.65
CA ILE A 871 33.15 2.89 -1.31
C ILE A 871 33.01 2.57 0.19
N GLN A 872 34.11 2.19 0.85
CA GLN A 872 34.13 1.82 2.26
C GLN A 872 33.84 2.98 3.22
N SER A 873 34.02 4.21 2.75
CA SER A 873 33.79 5.43 3.54
C SER A 873 32.41 6.06 3.28
N MET A 874 31.65 5.52 2.31
CA MET A 874 30.36 6.09 1.94
C MET A 874 29.27 5.73 2.96
N GLU A 875 28.37 6.69 3.20
CA GLU A 875 27.14 6.48 3.96
C GLU A 875 26.14 5.60 3.19
N PHE A 876 25.21 4.93 3.89
CA PHE A 876 24.26 4.01 3.28
C PHE A 876 23.34 4.74 2.28
N ARG A 877 22.93 5.96 2.60
CA ARG A 877 22.11 6.78 1.66
C ARG A 877 22.84 7.07 0.34
N HIS A 878 24.17 7.22 0.36
CA HIS A 878 24.97 7.47 -0.84
C HIS A 878 25.16 6.20 -1.66
N MET A 879 25.50 5.09 -1.00
CA MET A 879 25.62 3.79 -1.66
C MET A 879 24.31 3.35 -2.29
N ARG A 880 23.18 3.58 -1.60
CA ARG A 880 21.84 3.33 -2.13
C ARG A 880 21.61 4.04 -3.46
N GLN A 881 21.90 5.35 -3.52
CA GLN A 881 21.74 6.13 -4.74
C GLN A 881 22.71 5.72 -5.85
N LEU A 882 23.97 5.44 -5.51
CA LEU A 882 24.97 4.93 -6.46
C LEU A 882 24.50 3.62 -7.11
N ILE A 883 24.04 2.67 -6.29
CA ILE A 883 23.52 1.39 -6.75
C ILE A 883 22.33 1.61 -7.69
N HIS A 884 21.35 2.37 -7.23
CA HIS A 884 20.07 2.56 -7.91
C HIS A 884 20.24 3.29 -9.26
N LEU A 885 20.97 4.41 -9.25
CA LEU A 885 21.07 5.32 -10.39
C LEU A 885 22.19 4.93 -11.36
N VAL A 886 23.26 4.27 -10.90
CA VAL A 886 24.43 3.97 -11.75
C VAL A 886 24.60 2.47 -11.97
N LEU A 887 24.75 1.68 -10.90
CA LEU A 887 25.18 0.29 -11.04
C LEU A 887 24.11 -0.59 -11.68
N VAL A 888 22.84 -0.43 -11.31
CA VAL A 888 21.74 -1.19 -11.94
C VAL A 888 21.63 -0.91 -13.45
N PRO A 889 21.61 0.35 -13.92
CA PRO A 889 21.64 0.64 -15.37
C PRO A 889 22.89 0.14 -16.09
N VAL A 890 24.08 0.26 -15.48
CA VAL A 890 25.34 -0.23 -16.07
C VAL A 890 25.30 -1.74 -16.23
N VAL A 891 24.90 -2.49 -15.20
CA VAL A 891 24.77 -3.96 -15.25
C VAL A 891 23.80 -4.40 -16.33
N LYS A 892 22.62 -3.75 -16.44
CA LYS A 892 21.59 -4.11 -17.42
C LYS A 892 21.99 -3.88 -18.88
N ASN A 893 22.87 -2.92 -19.15
CA ASN A 893 23.17 -2.49 -20.51
C ASN A 893 24.64 -2.76 -20.92
N CYS A 894 25.41 -3.49 -20.12
CA CYS A 894 26.81 -3.80 -20.42
C CYS A 894 26.95 -4.87 -21.53
N PRO A 895 27.71 -4.60 -22.61
CA PRO A 895 28.09 -5.59 -23.59
C PRO A 895 28.82 -6.78 -22.96
N VAL A 896 28.62 -7.97 -23.54
CA VAL A 896 29.21 -9.23 -23.06
C VAL A 896 30.73 -9.16 -23.03
N ASP A 897 31.34 -8.54 -24.05
CA ASP A 897 32.79 -8.40 -24.20
C ASP A 897 33.46 -7.57 -23.08
N LEU A 898 32.67 -6.81 -22.31
CA LEU A 898 33.16 -5.91 -21.26
C LEU A 898 32.81 -6.39 -19.85
N TRP A 899 32.22 -7.58 -19.69
CA TRP A 899 31.85 -8.09 -18.36
C TRP A 899 33.05 -8.22 -17.42
N GLU A 900 34.19 -8.69 -17.90
CA GLU A 900 35.41 -8.83 -17.09
C GLU A 900 35.97 -7.49 -16.61
N VAL A 901 36.13 -6.55 -17.55
CA VAL A 901 36.81 -5.27 -17.28
C VAL A 901 35.89 -4.32 -16.52
N CYS A 902 34.58 -4.38 -16.76
CA CYS A 902 33.60 -3.45 -16.20
C CYS A 902 32.83 -4.07 -15.03
N ILE A 903 32.04 -5.12 -15.26
CA ILE A 903 31.08 -5.63 -14.28
C ILE A 903 31.78 -6.25 -13.07
N VAL A 904 32.73 -7.15 -13.32
CA VAL A 904 33.50 -7.80 -12.26
C VAL A 904 34.21 -6.78 -11.37
N ASN A 905 34.88 -5.80 -11.96
CA ASN A 905 35.64 -4.78 -11.21
C ASN A 905 34.75 -3.77 -10.47
N LEU A 906 33.51 -3.56 -10.90
CA LEU A 906 32.52 -2.74 -10.17
C LEU A 906 31.85 -3.51 -9.03
N LEU A 907 31.48 -4.77 -9.26
CA LEU A 907 30.68 -5.54 -8.32
C LEU A 907 31.49 -6.09 -7.15
N GLN A 908 32.75 -6.49 -7.38
CA GLN A 908 33.60 -7.06 -6.33
C GLN A 908 33.77 -6.14 -5.10
N PRO A 909 34.25 -4.89 -5.23
CA PRO A 909 34.42 -4.00 -4.08
C PRO A 909 33.08 -3.65 -3.41
N LEU A 910 32.01 -3.51 -4.19
CA LEU A 910 30.66 -3.24 -3.69
C LEU A 910 30.17 -4.36 -2.78
N PHE A 911 30.12 -5.60 -3.28
CA PHE A 911 29.56 -6.72 -2.53
C PHE A 911 30.43 -7.11 -1.35
N LEU A 912 31.76 -6.98 -1.46
CA LEU A 912 32.66 -7.23 -0.33
C LEU A 912 32.35 -6.28 0.84
N HIS A 913 32.19 -4.99 0.55
CA HIS A 913 31.86 -4.00 1.57
C HIS A 913 30.42 -4.18 2.09
N CYS A 914 29.43 -4.35 1.19
CA CYS A 914 28.03 -4.50 1.58
C CYS A 914 27.80 -5.75 2.45
N HIS A 915 28.47 -6.87 2.17
CA HIS A 915 28.40 -8.07 3.01
C HIS A 915 28.85 -7.78 4.45
N GLN A 916 29.95 -7.05 4.64
CA GLN A 916 30.44 -6.70 5.97
C GLN A 916 29.55 -5.67 6.66
N ALA A 917 29.17 -4.60 5.97
CA ALA A 917 28.42 -3.49 6.54
C ALA A 917 26.96 -3.86 6.86
N LEU A 918 26.29 -4.58 5.96
CA LEU A 918 24.93 -5.06 6.19
C LEU A 918 24.91 -6.14 7.27
N GLY A 919 25.84 -7.10 7.22
CA GLY A 919 25.95 -8.15 8.25
C GLY A 919 26.13 -7.57 9.66
N PHE A 920 27.00 -6.58 9.82
CA PHE A 920 27.18 -5.88 11.09
C PHE A 920 25.90 -5.17 11.55
N SER A 921 25.27 -4.40 10.66
CA SER A 921 24.10 -3.57 11.00
C SER A 921 22.85 -4.41 11.29
N TRP A 922 22.62 -5.48 10.53
CA TRP A 922 21.52 -6.42 10.77
C TRP A 922 21.72 -7.21 12.06
N THR A 923 22.96 -7.63 12.36
CA THR A 923 23.26 -8.29 13.64
C THR A 923 22.99 -7.34 14.81
N GLY A 924 23.42 -6.08 14.72
CA GLY A 924 23.13 -5.04 15.71
C GLY A 924 21.63 -4.81 15.90
N LEU A 925 20.87 -4.72 14.80
CA LEU A 925 19.41 -4.56 14.88
C LEU A 925 18.74 -5.77 15.54
N LEU A 926 19.10 -6.99 15.14
CA LEU A 926 18.46 -8.22 15.63
C LEU A 926 18.84 -8.58 17.08
N GLN A 927 20.04 -8.23 17.53
CA GLN A 927 20.54 -8.58 18.88
C GLN A 927 20.43 -7.43 19.89
N GLU A 928 20.71 -6.20 19.46
CA GLU A 928 20.82 -5.02 20.33
C GLU A 928 19.67 -4.01 20.12
N GLY A 929 18.82 -4.20 19.10
CA GLY A 929 17.75 -3.28 18.73
C GLY A 929 18.25 -2.01 18.00
N ARG A 930 19.53 -1.95 17.61
CA ARG A 930 20.11 -0.76 16.95
C ARG A 930 20.95 -1.14 15.74
N ALA A 931 20.61 -0.58 14.59
CA ALA A 931 21.30 -0.87 13.33
C ALA A 931 22.69 -0.20 13.23
N LYS A 932 22.95 0.91 13.94
CA LYS A 932 24.27 1.58 13.99
C LYS A 932 24.85 1.85 12.60
N VAL A 933 24.04 2.41 11.71
CA VAL A 933 24.45 2.72 10.33
C VAL A 933 25.52 3.84 10.31
N PRO A 934 26.37 3.93 9.27
CA PRO A 934 27.45 4.92 9.19
C PRO A 934 26.98 6.36 8.94
N ASP A 935 25.72 6.58 8.59
CA ASP A 935 25.16 7.89 8.24
C ASP A 935 25.15 8.88 9.42
N ASN A 936 25.64 10.10 9.19
CA ASN A 936 25.60 11.14 10.22
C ASN A 936 24.21 11.80 10.30
N LEU A 937 23.40 11.36 11.27
CA LEU A 937 22.04 11.85 11.52
C LEU A 937 21.98 13.20 12.26
N GLY A 938 23.14 13.80 12.62
CA GLY A 938 23.21 15.05 13.38
C GLY A 938 23.00 14.87 14.89
N ASN A 939 23.05 15.98 15.64
CA ASN A 939 22.87 15.96 17.10
C ASN A 939 21.40 15.84 17.48
N LEU A 940 20.94 14.61 17.78
CA LEU A 940 19.56 14.29 18.16
C LEU A 940 19.45 13.82 19.62
N THR A 941 20.11 14.53 20.55
CA THR A 941 20.09 14.21 21.99
C THR A 941 18.65 14.20 22.53
N GLY A 942 18.19 13.08 23.09
CA GLY A 942 16.83 12.92 23.63
C GLY A 942 15.77 12.38 22.65
N LEU A 943 16.14 12.03 21.42
CA LEU A 943 15.25 11.47 20.38
C LEU A 943 15.69 10.07 19.92
N GLU A 944 16.10 9.21 20.85
CA GLU A 944 16.70 7.89 20.55
C GLU A 944 15.81 6.98 19.71
N LEU A 945 14.49 6.98 19.95
CA LEU A 945 13.52 6.21 19.14
C LEU A 945 13.47 6.68 17.68
N LYS A 946 13.53 8.00 17.43
CA LYS A 946 13.54 8.52 16.05
C LYS A 946 14.83 8.12 15.32
N VAL A 947 15.95 8.15 16.03
CA VAL A 947 17.24 7.70 15.51
C VAL A 947 17.17 6.23 15.14
N GLU A 948 16.69 5.36 16.03
CA GLU A 948 16.53 3.91 15.77
C GLU A 948 15.70 3.64 14.51
N VAL A 949 14.54 4.29 14.37
CA VAL A 949 13.68 4.15 13.18
C VAL A 949 14.39 4.60 11.90
N MET A 950 15.14 5.70 11.96
CA MET A 950 15.90 6.19 10.80
C MET A 950 17.05 5.24 10.43
N GLU A 951 17.79 4.72 11.40
CA GLU A 951 18.87 3.75 11.18
C GLU A 951 18.32 2.46 10.54
N GLU A 952 17.22 1.93 11.07
CA GLU A 952 16.54 0.76 10.50
C GLU A 952 16.07 1.02 9.06
N LYS A 953 15.47 2.20 8.80
CA LYS A 953 15.01 2.58 7.47
C LYS A 953 16.15 2.62 6.46
N LEU A 954 17.29 3.22 6.82
CA LEU A 954 18.49 3.28 5.98
C LEU A 954 19.08 1.89 5.71
N LEU A 955 19.14 1.03 6.73
CA LEU A 955 19.59 -0.36 6.61
C LEU A 955 18.74 -1.14 5.61
N ARG A 956 17.41 -1.09 5.76
CA ARG A 956 16.46 -1.76 4.86
C ARG A 956 16.56 -1.23 3.44
N ASP A 957 16.62 0.10 3.28
CA ASP A 957 16.69 0.73 1.96
C ASP A 957 17.98 0.34 1.20
N LEU A 958 19.14 0.28 1.88
CA LEU A 958 20.38 -0.22 1.25
C LEU A 958 20.29 -1.71 0.92
N THR A 959 19.79 -2.53 1.84
CA THR A 959 19.61 -3.98 1.64
C THR A 959 18.77 -4.26 0.39
N ARG A 960 17.65 -3.56 0.25
CA ARG A 960 16.75 -3.67 -0.91
C ARG A 960 17.42 -3.29 -2.22
N GLU A 961 18.28 -2.27 -2.24
CA GLU A 961 19.01 -1.88 -3.45
C GLU A 961 20.16 -2.84 -3.80
N VAL A 962 20.85 -3.42 -2.81
CA VAL A 962 21.82 -4.50 -3.05
C VAL A 962 21.10 -5.70 -3.71
N CYS A 963 19.91 -6.06 -3.22
CA CYS A 963 19.08 -7.08 -3.86
C CYS A 963 18.57 -6.67 -5.25
N SER A 964 18.35 -5.37 -5.53
CA SER A 964 18.03 -4.88 -6.88
C SER A 964 19.14 -5.19 -7.87
N VAL A 965 20.42 -5.11 -7.45
CA VAL A 965 21.56 -5.49 -8.30
C VAL A 965 21.51 -6.98 -8.62
N LEU A 966 21.25 -7.83 -7.61
CA LEU A 966 21.10 -9.28 -7.82
C LEU A 966 19.97 -9.59 -8.81
N SER A 967 18.84 -8.89 -8.66
CA SER A 967 17.71 -8.98 -9.59
C SER A 967 18.09 -8.56 -11.02
N ALA A 968 18.87 -7.48 -11.16
CA ALA A 968 19.36 -7.01 -12.46
C ALA A 968 20.31 -8.03 -13.11
N ILE A 969 21.23 -8.60 -12.33
CA ILE A 969 22.15 -9.66 -12.76
C ILE A 969 21.36 -10.90 -13.23
N ALA A 970 20.29 -11.26 -12.53
CA ALA A 970 19.42 -12.38 -12.84
C ALA A 970 18.35 -12.10 -13.91
N SER A 971 18.37 -10.92 -14.54
CA SER A 971 17.35 -10.54 -15.51
C SER A 971 17.39 -11.47 -16.74
N PRO A 972 16.22 -11.83 -17.32
CA PRO A 972 16.16 -12.76 -18.46
C PRO A 972 16.98 -12.28 -19.68
N GLY A 973 17.05 -10.96 -19.90
CA GLY A 973 17.80 -10.37 -21.02
C GLY A 973 19.31 -10.57 -20.94
N LEU A 974 19.88 -10.68 -19.73
CA LEU A 974 21.31 -10.98 -19.51
C LEU A 974 21.60 -12.47 -19.36
N ASN A 975 20.56 -13.31 -19.38
CA ASN A 975 20.64 -14.74 -19.12
C ASN A 975 19.83 -15.55 -20.15
N THR A 976 19.95 -15.18 -21.42
CA THR A 976 19.23 -15.84 -22.53
C THR A 976 19.62 -17.30 -22.74
N GLY A 977 20.80 -17.70 -22.25
CA GLY A 977 21.27 -19.09 -22.30
C GLY A 977 20.64 -20.01 -21.26
N LEU A 978 19.89 -19.50 -20.29
CA LEU A 978 19.25 -20.33 -19.25
C LEU A 978 18.01 -21.04 -19.81
N PRO A 979 17.91 -22.38 -19.68
CA PRO A 979 16.74 -23.12 -20.13
C PRO A 979 15.52 -22.84 -19.24
N SER A 980 14.32 -22.95 -19.81
CA SER A 980 13.09 -22.88 -19.02
C SER A 980 12.88 -24.17 -18.21
N LEU A 981 12.16 -24.07 -17.09
CA LEU A 981 11.87 -25.23 -16.24
C LEU A 981 11.04 -26.31 -16.96
N GLU A 982 10.23 -25.92 -17.94
CA GLU A 982 9.47 -26.82 -18.82
C GLU A 982 10.39 -27.61 -19.75
N GLN A 983 11.43 -26.98 -20.30
CA GLN A 983 12.43 -27.63 -21.16
C GLN A 983 13.29 -28.64 -20.38
N LEU A 984 13.59 -28.33 -19.11
CA LEU A 984 14.33 -29.22 -18.21
C LEU A 984 13.46 -30.39 -17.69
N GLY A 985 12.15 -30.19 -17.57
CA GLY A 985 11.19 -31.20 -17.12
C GLY A 985 11.09 -32.43 -18.02
N THR A 986 11.29 -32.27 -19.33
CA THR A 986 11.22 -33.34 -20.33
C THR A 986 12.43 -34.28 -20.29
N ASN A 987 13.56 -33.84 -19.72
CA ASN A 987 14.85 -34.56 -19.71
C ASN A 987 15.25 -35.02 -18.29
N ARG A 988 14.28 -35.27 -17.39
CA ARG A 988 14.56 -35.69 -16.00
C ARG A 988 15.48 -36.91 -15.97
N GLY A 989 16.63 -36.78 -15.30
CA GLY A 989 17.58 -37.86 -15.05
C GLY A 989 18.58 -38.14 -16.17
N ASP A 990 18.52 -37.41 -17.30
CA ASP A 990 19.45 -37.63 -18.42
C ASP A 990 20.76 -36.83 -18.21
N GLN A 991 21.76 -37.47 -17.59
CA GLN A 991 23.07 -36.87 -17.33
C GLN A 991 23.81 -36.43 -18.61
N SER A 992 23.40 -36.93 -19.78
CA SER A 992 23.99 -36.55 -21.07
C SER A 992 23.61 -35.14 -21.54
N ALA A 993 22.56 -34.53 -20.96
CA ALA A 993 22.09 -33.18 -21.28
C ALA A 993 22.80 -32.06 -20.50
N LEU A 994 23.63 -32.40 -19.51
CA LEU A 994 24.37 -31.43 -18.68
C LEU A 994 25.50 -30.77 -19.46
N ARG A 995 25.68 -29.46 -19.29
CA ARG A 995 26.76 -28.69 -19.92
C ARG A 995 27.79 -28.22 -18.90
N ASN A 996 29.03 -27.99 -19.35
CA ASN A 996 30.04 -27.33 -18.53
C ASN A 996 29.62 -25.88 -18.23
N LEU A 997 29.93 -25.38 -17.03
CA LEU A 997 29.61 -24.01 -16.62
C LEU A 997 30.20 -22.95 -17.58
N GLU A 998 31.38 -23.20 -18.13
CA GLU A 998 32.03 -22.36 -19.15
C GLU A 998 31.17 -22.12 -20.39
N SER A 999 30.28 -23.05 -20.75
CA SER A 999 29.38 -22.90 -21.90
C SER A 999 28.33 -21.80 -21.73
N PHE A 1000 28.09 -21.37 -20.50
CA PHE A 1000 27.17 -20.28 -20.17
C PHE A 1000 27.86 -18.92 -20.04
N SER A 1001 29.20 -18.86 -20.11
CA SER A 1001 29.99 -17.63 -19.91
C SER A 1001 29.65 -16.48 -20.87
N SER A 1002 29.13 -16.77 -22.07
CA SER A 1002 28.76 -15.78 -23.08
C SER A 1002 27.26 -15.52 -23.18
N THR A 1003 26.44 -16.29 -22.44
CA THR A 1003 24.97 -16.30 -22.57
C THR A 1003 24.23 -16.09 -21.25
N SER A 1004 24.95 -16.14 -20.12
CA SER A 1004 24.43 -15.89 -18.77
C SER A 1004 25.45 -15.14 -17.93
N LEU A 1005 25.07 -13.93 -17.49
CA LEU A 1005 25.88 -13.16 -16.56
C LEU A 1005 26.03 -13.86 -15.19
N VAL A 1006 24.98 -14.55 -14.71
CA VAL A 1006 25.07 -15.36 -13.49
C VAL A 1006 26.08 -16.49 -13.66
N GLY A 1007 26.02 -17.21 -14.78
CA GLY A 1007 26.99 -18.27 -15.12
C GLY A 1007 28.41 -17.74 -15.25
N TYR A 1008 28.59 -16.58 -15.88
CA TYR A 1008 29.88 -15.90 -16.00
C TYR A 1008 30.47 -15.52 -14.63
N LEU A 1009 29.68 -14.89 -13.76
CA LEU A 1009 30.14 -14.52 -12.42
C LEU A 1009 30.57 -15.75 -11.61
N LEU A 1010 29.85 -16.87 -11.72
CA LEU A 1010 30.17 -18.11 -11.00
C LEU A 1010 31.55 -18.71 -11.39
N LEU A 1011 32.07 -18.41 -12.59
CA LEU A 1011 33.43 -18.78 -12.97
C LEU A 1011 34.50 -18.03 -12.13
N HIS A 1012 34.17 -16.83 -11.67
CA HIS A 1012 35.04 -16.01 -10.82
C HIS A 1012 34.77 -16.27 -9.33
N LYS A 1013 35.15 -17.47 -8.86
CA LYS A 1013 34.85 -17.99 -7.52
C LYS A 1013 35.10 -16.99 -6.38
N THR A 1014 36.24 -16.30 -6.37
CA THR A 1014 36.60 -15.34 -5.30
C THR A 1014 35.64 -14.13 -5.22
N GLN A 1015 35.04 -13.74 -6.34
CA GLN A 1015 34.22 -12.52 -6.44
C GLN A 1015 32.74 -12.80 -6.16
N VAL A 1016 32.28 -14.03 -6.39
CA VAL A 1016 30.89 -14.44 -6.17
C VAL A 1016 30.60 -14.83 -4.72
N ILE A 1017 31.60 -15.23 -3.93
CA ILE A 1017 31.37 -15.66 -2.53
C ILE A 1017 30.59 -14.60 -1.71
N PRO A 1018 30.95 -13.30 -1.70
CA PRO A 1018 30.17 -12.29 -0.98
C PRO A 1018 28.73 -12.18 -1.48
N VAL A 1019 28.50 -12.34 -2.79
CA VAL A 1019 27.16 -12.30 -3.40
C VAL A 1019 26.29 -13.45 -2.89
N LEU A 1020 26.84 -14.67 -2.89
CA LEU A 1020 26.13 -15.87 -2.41
C LEU A 1020 25.81 -15.78 -0.92
N ARG A 1021 26.73 -15.24 -0.11
CA ARG A 1021 26.52 -15.04 1.33
C ARG A 1021 25.43 -14.01 1.62
N ILE A 1022 25.48 -12.83 0.97
CA ILE A 1022 24.42 -11.82 1.12
C ILE A 1022 23.07 -12.42 0.77
N MET A 1023 22.97 -13.19 -0.32
CA MET A 1023 21.72 -13.81 -0.72
C MET A 1023 21.17 -14.76 0.37
N ILE A 1024 22.01 -15.60 0.97
CA ILE A 1024 21.62 -16.47 2.08
C ILE A 1024 21.18 -15.65 3.30
N GLU A 1025 21.95 -14.64 3.67
CA GLU A 1025 21.65 -13.81 4.84
C GLU A 1025 20.35 -13.01 4.68
N VAL A 1026 20.05 -12.52 3.48
CA VAL A 1026 18.80 -11.80 3.17
C VAL A 1026 17.57 -12.65 3.43
N LEU A 1027 17.62 -13.97 3.16
CA LEU A 1027 16.51 -14.88 3.48
C LEU A 1027 16.25 -14.98 4.99
N ASN A 1028 17.26 -14.70 5.80
CA ASN A 1028 17.23 -14.70 7.26
C ASN A 1028 17.04 -13.31 7.89
N TRP A 1029 17.01 -12.24 7.09
CA TRP A 1029 16.68 -10.90 7.55
C TRP A 1029 15.18 -10.62 7.46
N THR A 1030 14.63 -9.88 8.41
CA THR A 1030 13.20 -9.59 8.52
C THR A 1030 12.74 -8.50 7.53
N ASP A 1031 13.06 -8.63 6.23
CA ASP A 1031 12.66 -7.69 5.17
C ASP A 1031 12.15 -8.41 3.90
N ALA A 1032 10.83 -8.50 3.79
CA ALA A 1032 10.15 -9.18 2.67
C ALA A 1032 10.46 -8.55 1.30
N ASP A 1033 10.58 -7.22 1.22
CA ASP A 1033 10.84 -6.53 -0.05
C ASP A 1033 12.23 -6.89 -0.58
N ALA A 1034 13.22 -7.02 0.32
CA ALA A 1034 14.57 -7.45 -0.06
C ALA A 1034 14.57 -8.90 -0.57
N VAL A 1035 13.86 -9.80 0.12
CA VAL A 1035 13.68 -11.20 -0.31
C VAL A 1035 13.04 -11.27 -1.70
N THR A 1036 11.97 -10.50 -1.95
CA THR A 1036 11.29 -10.47 -3.25
C THR A 1036 12.25 -10.08 -4.38
N ARG A 1037 13.11 -9.08 -4.15
CA ARG A 1037 14.12 -8.65 -5.13
C ARG A 1037 15.23 -9.68 -5.31
N GLY A 1038 15.55 -10.47 -4.28
CA GLY A 1038 16.58 -11.52 -4.33
C GLY A 1038 16.15 -12.83 -5.00
N VAL A 1039 14.87 -13.21 -4.92
CA VAL A 1039 14.33 -14.49 -5.45
C VAL A 1039 14.69 -14.77 -6.92
N PRO A 1040 14.64 -13.80 -7.86
CA PRO A 1040 15.07 -14.03 -9.25
C PRO A 1040 16.49 -14.57 -9.37
N PHE A 1041 17.41 -14.11 -8.52
CA PHE A 1041 18.79 -14.59 -8.48
C PHE A 1041 18.87 -16.02 -7.93
N CYS A 1042 18.12 -16.34 -6.87
CA CYS A 1042 17.99 -17.71 -6.37
C CYS A 1042 17.48 -18.67 -7.46
N ARG A 1043 16.46 -18.25 -8.22
CA ARG A 1043 15.92 -19.05 -9.33
C ARG A 1043 16.96 -19.28 -10.42
N ALA A 1044 17.76 -18.27 -10.78
CA ALA A 1044 18.84 -18.43 -11.75
C ALA A 1044 19.92 -19.42 -11.27
N LEU A 1045 20.28 -19.39 -9.98
CA LEU A 1045 21.21 -20.36 -9.38
C LEU A 1045 20.65 -21.79 -9.43
N VAL A 1046 19.36 -21.97 -9.11
CA VAL A 1046 18.69 -23.28 -9.19
C VAL A 1046 18.70 -23.78 -10.63
N LEU A 1047 18.32 -22.97 -11.62
CA LEU A 1047 18.33 -23.36 -13.03
C LEU A 1047 19.74 -23.74 -13.52
N LEU A 1048 20.77 -22.99 -13.14
CA LEU A 1048 22.16 -23.30 -13.47
C LEU A 1048 22.62 -24.60 -12.81
N SER A 1049 22.26 -24.84 -11.55
CA SER A 1049 22.62 -26.08 -10.85
C SER A 1049 21.98 -27.33 -11.49
N ILE A 1050 20.80 -27.18 -12.11
CA ILE A 1050 20.12 -28.25 -12.86
C ILE A 1050 20.77 -28.44 -14.24
N ALA A 1051 21.15 -27.35 -14.91
CA ALA A 1051 21.67 -27.40 -16.28
C ALA A 1051 23.17 -27.74 -16.38
N THR A 1052 23.92 -27.66 -15.27
CA THR A 1052 25.37 -27.83 -15.24
C THR A 1052 25.86 -29.07 -14.49
N ASN A 1053 27.06 -29.52 -14.85
CA ASN A 1053 27.77 -30.58 -14.12
C ASN A 1053 28.62 -30.06 -12.95
N ASP A 1054 28.50 -28.78 -12.57
CA ASP A 1054 29.29 -28.18 -11.50
C ASP A 1054 28.84 -28.68 -10.12
N THR A 1055 29.74 -29.38 -9.43
CA THR A 1055 29.44 -30.04 -8.15
C THR A 1055 29.39 -29.07 -6.98
N GLU A 1056 30.20 -28.00 -7.00
CA GLU A 1056 30.23 -27.00 -5.92
C GLU A 1056 28.95 -26.16 -5.91
N LEU A 1057 28.50 -25.69 -7.07
CA LEU A 1057 27.23 -24.98 -7.22
C LEU A 1057 26.05 -25.86 -6.81
N ARG A 1058 26.05 -27.13 -7.23
CA ARG A 1058 25.01 -28.08 -6.84
C ARG A 1058 24.94 -28.23 -5.33
N GLN A 1059 26.09 -28.47 -4.67
CA GLN A 1059 26.18 -28.59 -3.21
C GLN A 1059 25.72 -27.31 -2.49
N PHE A 1060 26.10 -26.14 -2.99
CA PHE A 1060 25.64 -24.86 -2.44
C PHE A 1060 24.11 -24.73 -2.51
N VAL A 1061 23.51 -25.07 -3.66
CA VAL A 1061 22.06 -24.98 -3.86
C VAL A 1061 21.30 -25.99 -3.01
N THR A 1062 21.75 -27.25 -2.98
CA THR A 1062 21.07 -28.35 -2.28
C THR A 1062 21.23 -28.29 -0.77
N LYS A 1063 22.31 -27.66 -0.28
CA LYS A 1063 22.61 -27.52 1.15
C LYS A 1063 22.26 -26.14 1.69
N ASP A 1064 23.03 -25.12 1.30
CA ASP A 1064 23.04 -23.82 1.97
C ASP A 1064 21.81 -22.98 1.55
N LEU A 1065 21.52 -22.89 0.26
CA LEU A 1065 20.34 -22.18 -0.24
C LEU A 1065 19.04 -22.89 0.19
N PHE A 1066 18.97 -24.21 0.07
CA PHE A 1066 17.79 -24.98 0.50
C PHE A 1066 17.49 -24.78 1.99
N SER A 1067 18.51 -24.84 2.84
CA SER A 1067 18.37 -24.57 4.29
C SER A 1067 17.93 -23.13 4.55
N ALA A 1068 18.54 -22.15 3.88
CA ALA A 1068 18.20 -20.73 4.03
C ALA A 1068 16.76 -20.41 3.60
N ILE A 1069 16.24 -21.05 2.54
CA ILE A 1069 14.84 -20.87 2.12
C ILE A 1069 13.88 -21.40 3.19
N ILE A 1070 14.18 -22.57 3.77
CA ILE A 1070 13.36 -23.16 4.85
C ILE A 1070 13.39 -22.27 6.09
N GLN A 1071 14.56 -21.77 6.49
CA GLN A 1071 14.69 -20.80 7.59
C GLN A 1071 13.94 -19.51 7.29
N GLY A 1072 14.00 -19.01 6.05
CA GLY A 1072 13.25 -17.83 5.60
C GLY A 1072 11.74 -17.96 5.74
N LEU A 1073 11.20 -19.18 5.60
CA LEU A 1073 9.78 -19.48 5.82
C LEU A 1073 9.36 -19.44 7.30
N ALA A 1074 10.31 -19.37 8.25
CA ALA A 1074 10.04 -19.17 9.67
C ALA A 1074 9.60 -17.74 10.01
N PHE A 1075 9.95 -16.76 9.19
CA PHE A 1075 9.63 -15.35 9.43
C PHE A 1075 8.27 -14.95 8.87
N GLU A 1076 7.44 -14.30 9.70
CA GLU A 1076 6.10 -13.85 9.32
C GLU A 1076 6.13 -12.80 8.19
N SER A 1077 7.18 -11.97 8.14
CA SER A 1077 7.38 -10.98 7.07
C SER A 1077 7.33 -11.62 5.67
N ASN A 1078 7.75 -12.88 5.54
CA ASN A 1078 7.82 -13.58 4.26
C ASN A 1078 6.50 -14.25 3.85
N ALA A 1079 5.39 -14.05 4.58
CA ALA A 1079 4.09 -14.66 4.28
C ALA A 1079 3.59 -14.36 2.85
N PHE A 1080 3.81 -13.14 2.35
CA PHE A 1080 3.42 -12.75 0.99
C PHE A 1080 4.22 -13.47 -0.11
N ILE A 1081 5.48 -13.82 0.18
CA ILE A 1081 6.43 -14.42 -0.78
C ILE A 1081 6.54 -15.94 -0.58
N SER A 1082 5.91 -16.47 0.47
CA SER A 1082 5.93 -17.90 0.82
C SER A 1082 5.62 -18.82 -0.36
N ALA A 1083 4.74 -18.40 -1.27
CA ALA A 1083 4.44 -19.10 -2.50
C ALA A 1083 5.66 -19.25 -3.43
N GLU A 1084 6.48 -18.22 -3.60
CA GLU A 1084 7.67 -18.30 -4.46
C GLU A 1084 8.79 -19.11 -3.79
N LEU A 1085 9.00 -18.92 -2.49
CA LEU A 1085 9.97 -19.68 -1.70
C LEU A 1085 9.66 -21.19 -1.71
N LEU A 1086 8.39 -21.56 -1.52
CA LEU A 1086 7.94 -22.95 -1.68
C LEU A 1086 8.16 -23.49 -3.10
N GLY A 1087 8.01 -22.63 -4.11
CA GLY A 1087 8.32 -22.97 -5.50
C GLY A 1087 9.78 -23.37 -5.65
N LEU A 1088 10.71 -22.58 -5.10
CA LEU A 1088 12.15 -22.88 -5.11
C LEU A 1088 12.47 -24.17 -4.32
N CYS A 1089 11.88 -24.38 -3.14
CA CYS A 1089 12.06 -25.64 -2.40
C CYS A 1089 11.63 -26.86 -3.22
N ARG A 1090 10.48 -26.76 -3.89
CA ARG A 1090 9.99 -27.81 -4.79
C ARG A 1090 10.95 -28.02 -5.94
N GLU A 1091 11.42 -26.95 -6.59
CA GLU A 1091 12.35 -27.04 -7.72
C GLU A 1091 13.66 -27.75 -7.32
N ILE A 1092 14.26 -27.35 -6.20
CA ILE A 1092 15.48 -27.98 -5.66
C ILE A 1092 15.24 -29.46 -5.37
N TYR A 1093 14.18 -29.80 -4.62
CA TYR A 1093 13.91 -31.18 -4.23
C TYR A 1093 13.62 -32.08 -5.44
N VAL A 1094 12.83 -31.58 -6.38
CA VAL A 1094 12.32 -32.40 -7.49
C VAL A 1094 13.36 -32.65 -8.58
N TYR A 1095 14.25 -31.68 -8.83
CA TYR A 1095 15.22 -31.78 -9.93
C TYR A 1095 16.62 -32.18 -9.48
N LEU A 1096 17.02 -31.94 -8.22
CA LEU A 1096 18.39 -32.17 -7.76
C LEU A 1096 18.54 -33.38 -6.83
N LEU A 1097 17.46 -33.94 -6.29
CA LEU A 1097 17.51 -35.07 -5.34
C LEU A 1097 18.23 -36.30 -5.92
N ASP A 1098 17.98 -36.64 -7.19
CA ASP A 1098 18.62 -37.80 -7.84
C ASP A 1098 20.14 -37.61 -7.98
N SER A 1099 20.60 -36.36 -7.98
CA SER A 1099 22.01 -35.99 -8.14
C SER A 1099 22.72 -35.74 -6.81
N ASP A 1100 21.98 -35.40 -5.75
CA ASP A 1100 22.52 -35.09 -4.43
C ASP A 1100 21.48 -35.41 -3.34
N PRO A 1101 21.76 -36.32 -2.38
CA PRO A 1101 20.84 -36.71 -1.33
C PRO A 1101 20.69 -35.65 -0.21
N THR A 1102 21.47 -34.57 -0.22
CA THR A 1102 21.48 -33.55 0.84
C THR A 1102 20.11 -32.93 1.15
N PRO A 1103 19.24 -32.58 0.18
CA PRO A 1103 17.92 -32.03 0.48
C PRO A 1103 17.07 -32.99 1.32
N ARG A 1104 17.18 -34.31 1.06
CA ARG A 1104 16.52 -35.36 1.84
C ARG A 1104 17.01 -35.40 3.28
N GLN A 1105 18.33 -35.27 3.48
CA GLN A 1105 18.94 -35.24 4.80
C GLN A 1105 18.51 -34.00 5.60
N ILE A 1106 18.41 -32.84 4.94
CA ILE A 1106 17.94 -31.60 5.56
C ILE A 1106 16.49 -31.74 6.02
N LEU A 1107 15.60 -32.28 5.19
CA LEU A 1107 14.22 -32.53 5.60
C LEU A 1107 14.16 -33.51 6.79
N MET A 1108 14.92 -34.61 6.75
CA MET A 1108 15.02 -35.56 7.87
C MET A 1108 15.60 -34.96 9.16
N SER A 1109 16.37 -33.87 9.07
CA SER A 1109 16.91 -33.17 10.24
C SER A 1109 15.90 -32.26 10.94
N LEU A 1110 14.72 -32.04 10.35
CA LEU A 1110 13.67 -31.23 10.94
C LEU A 1110 12.99 -31.98 12.11
N PRO A 1111 12.64 -31.28 13.20
CA PRO A 1111 12.34 -31.89 14.50
C PRO A 1111 11.13 -32.84 14.53
N HIS A 1112 10.21 -32.76 13.55
CA HIS A 1112 8.96 -33.53 13.56
C HIS A 1112 8.75 -34.46 12.35
N ILE A 1113 9.75 -34.68 11.48
CA ILE A 1113 9.63 -35.62 10.34
C ILE A 1113 10.01 -37.04 10.77
N LYS A 1114 9.14 -38.03 10.54
CA LYS A 1114 9.51 -39.46 10.58
C LYS A 1114 9.88 -39.95 9.18
N GLN A 1115 10.64 -41.05 9.13
CA GLN A 1115 11.02 -41.71 7.87
C GLN A 1115 9.78 -42.11 7.03
N GLU A 1116 8.68 -42.49 7.69
CA GLU A 1116 7.42 -42.86 7.06
C GLU A 1116 6.72 -41.66 6.40
N ASP A 1117 6.76 -40.49 7.05
CA ASP A 1117 6.15 -39.24 6.53
C ASP A 1117 6.85 -38.79 5.24
N LEU A 1118 8.19 -38.88 5.23
CA LEU A 1118 8.98 -38.56 4.05
C LEU A 1118 8.75 -39.56 2.90
N ALA A 1119 8.62 -40.85 3.23
CA ALA A 1119 8.30 -41.88 2.23
C ALA A 1119 6.92 -41.67 1.61
N ALA A 1120 5.91 -41.29 2.43
CA ALA A 1120 4.58 -40.96 1.96
C ALA A 1120 4.58 -39.70 1.06
N PHE A 1121 5.40 -38.70 1.40
CA PHE A 1121 5.60 -37.52 0.57
C PHE A 1121 6.25 -37.85 -0.79
N GLU A 1122 7.30 -38.67 -0.81
CA GLU A 1122 7.96 -39.10 -2.04
C GLU A 1122 7.01 -39.92 -2.94
N ASP A 1123 6.21 -40.82 -2.35
CA ASP A 1123 5.17 -41.57 -3.05
C ASP A 1123 4.10 -40.63 -3.64
N ALA A 1124 3.62 -39.65 -2.88
CA ALA A 1124 2.67 -38.65 -3.37
C ALA A 1124 3.25 -37.80 -4.51
N LEU A 1125 4.51 -37.35 -4.41
CA LEU A 1125 5.20 -36.62 -5.48
C LEU A 1125 5.33 -37.44 -6.77
N SER A 1126 5.55 -38.75 -6.66
CA SER A 1126 5.67 -39.64 -7.82
C SER A 1126 4.36 -39.82 -8.60
N LYS A 1127 3.21 -39.63 -7.92
CA LYS A 1127 1.86 -39.83 -8.46
C LYS A 1127 1.30 -38.61 -9.18
N THR A 1128 1.90 -37.44 -9.02
CA THR A 1128 1.47 -36.19 -9.68
C THR A 1128 2.59 -35.53 -10.47
N MET A 1129 2.26 -35.07 -11.68
CA MET A 1129 3.15 -34.23 -12.49
C MET A 1129 2.78 -32.73 -12.41
N SER A 1130 1.72 -32.39 -11.67
CA SER A 1130 1.24 -31.01 -11.54
C SER A 1130 2.15 -30.21 -10.59
N PRO A 1131 2.79 -29.12 -11.05
CA PRO A 1131 3.65 -28.29 -10.19
C PRO A 1131 2.89 -27.67 -9.01
N LYS A 1132 1.59 -27.39 -9.18
CA LYS A 1132 0.71 -26.86 -8.12
C LYS A 1132 0.48 -27.88 -7.01
N GLU A 1133 0.23 -29.13 -7.38
CA GLU A 1133 0.01 -30.22 -6.41
C GLU A 1133 1.31 -30.61 -5.70
N GLN A 1134 2.43 -30.71 -6.43
CA GLN A 1134 3.74 -30.97 -5.83
C GLN A 1134 4.15 -29.89 -4.81
N LYS A 1135 3.86 -28.62 -5.12
CA LYS A 1135 4.06 -27.50 -4.20
C LYS A 1135 3.17 -27.62 -2.96
N GLN A 1136 1.93 -28.07 -3.12
CA GLN A 1136 1.01 -28.30 -2.00
C GLN A 1136 1.51 -29.43 -1.10
N HIS A 1137 1.99 -30.54 -1.67
CA HIS A 1137 2.61 -31.62 -0.90
C HIS A 1137 3.85 -31.15 -0.14
N MET A 1138 4.71 -30.34 -0.78
CA MET A 1138 5.90 -29.77 -0.13
C MET A 1138 5.50 -28.87 1.05
N ARG A 1139 4.45 -28.05 0.87
CA ARG A 1139 3.88 -27.24 1.95
C ARG A 1139 3.39 -28.10 3.11
N SER A 1140 2.61 -29.15 2.83
CA SER A 1140 2.09 -30.05 3.86
C SER A 1140 3.20 -30.73 4.66
N LEU A 1141 4.25 -31.22 3.97
CA LEU A 1141 5.40 -31.83 4.65
C LEU A 1141 6.13 -30.83 5.55
N LEU A 1142 6.41 -29.62 5.05
CA LEU A 1142 7.13 -28.60 5.83
C LEU A 1142 6.33 -28.12 7.05
N MET A 1143 5.00 -27.99 6.93
CA MET A 1143 4.12 -27.69 8.07
C MET A 1143 4.15 -28.82 9.12
N LEU A 1144 4.11 -30.08 8.68
CA LEU A 1144 4.25 -31.23 9.57
C LEU A 1144 5.62 -31.27 10.25
N ALA A 1145 6.68 -30.95 9.50
CA ALA A 1145 8.07 -31.03 9.93
C ALA A 1145 8.49 -30.04 11.03
N THR A 1146 7.82 -28.89 11.07
CA THR A 1146 8.20 -27.73 11.89
C THR A 1146 7.08 -27.27 12.82
N GLY A 1147 5.88 -27.85 12.71
CA GLY A 1147 4.69 -27.39 13.41
C GLY A 1147 4.36 -25.93 13.04
N ASN A 1148 4.04 -25.12 14.06
CA ASN A 1148 3.69 -23.70 13.90
C ASN A 1148 4.91 -22.76 13.75
N GLN A 1149 6.13 -23.30 13.59
CA GLN A 1149 7.36 -22.48 13.50
C GLN A 1149 7.52 -21.81 12.13
N LEU A 1150 6.97 -22.37 11.06
CA LEU A 1150 6.97 -21.74 9.73
C LEU A 1150 5.84 -20.71 9.60
N LYS A 1151 6.00 -19.58 10.29
CA LYS A 1151 4.98 -18.52 10.39
C LYS A 1151 4.56 -17.98 9.01
N ALA A 1152 5.42 -18.00 8.00
CA ALA A 1152 5.06 -17.61 6.63
C ALA A 1152 4.02 -18.56 5.98
N LEU A 1153 3.95 -19.82 6.43
CA LEU A 1153 3.10 -20.89 5.90
C LEU A 1153 1.84 -21.15 6.74
N ALA A 1154 1.75 -20.60 7.94
CA ALA A 1154 0.62 -20.78 8.87
C ALA A 1154 -0.70 -20.08 8.43
N ALA A 1155 -0.85 -19.83 7.12
CA ALA A 1155 -1.85 -19.00 6.45
C ALA A 1155 -1.60 -17.50 6.62
N GLN A 1156 -1.73 -16.77 5.51
CA GLN A 1156 -2.02 -15.35 5.58
C GLN A 1156 -3.26 -15.22 6.44
N LYS A 1157 -3.11 -14.65 7.64
CA LYS A 1157 -4.21 -13.93 8.25
C LYS A 1157 -4.64 -12.94 7.17
N SER A 1158 -5.70 -13.25 6.42
CA SER A 1158 -6.53 -12.15 5.91
C SER A 1158 -6.79 -11.35 7.16
N THR A 1159 -6.29 -10.13 7.20
CA THR A 1159 -6.64 -9.10 8.17
C THR A 1159 -8.12 -8.74 8.00
N ASN A 1160 -8.99 -9.75 8.03
CA ASN A 1160 -10.32 -9.73 8.59
C ASN A 1160 -10.24 -10.12 10.09
N LEU A 1161 -9.05 -10.04 10.71
CA LEU A 1161 -8.95 -9.70 12.14
C LEU A 1161 -9.70 -8.39 12.30
N ILE A 1162 -10.96 -8.46 12.75
CA ILE A 1162 -11.78 -7.38 13.32
C ILE A 1162 -11.22 -5.99 12.94
N THR A 1163 -11.36 -5.61 11.67
CA THR A 1163 -11.10 -4.24 11.21
C THR A 1163 -12.31 -3.35 11.45
N ASN A 1164 -13.17 -3.72 12.41
CA ASN A 1164 -14.24 -2.88 12.95
C ASN A 1164 -14.03 -2.46 14.41
N VAL A 1165 -12.85 -2.71 15.01
CA VAL A 1165 -12.28 -1.62 15.80
C VAL A 1165 -11.68 -0.66 14.77
N THR A 1166 -12.54 0.17 14.20
CA THR A 1166 -12.06 1.52 13.91
C THR A 1166 -11.34 1.94 15.18
N ALA A 1167 -10.09 2.36 15.06
CA ALA A 1167 -9.47 3.19 16.08
C ALA A 1167 -10.24 4.52 16.15
N ARG A 1168 -11.53 4.49 16.53
CA ARG A 1168 -12.03 5.43 17.51
C ARG A 1168 -11.35 5.00 18.80
N THR A 1169 -10.15 5.54 19.01
CA THR A 1169 -9.84 6.06 20.33
C THR A 1169 -11.07 6.87 20.73
N ARG A 1170 -11.96 6.27 21.53
CA ARG A 1170 -12.75 7.05 22.48
C ARG A 1170 -11.67 7.83 23.22
N ASN A 1171 -11.49 9.09 22.85
CA ASN A 1171 -10.86 10.04 23.76
C ASN A 1171 -11.63 9.83 25.06
N PRO A 1172 -10.99 9.41 26.17
CA PRO A 1172 -11.60 9.68 27.45
C PRO A 1172 -11.79 11.19 27.43
N ALA A 1173 -13.05 11.63 27.40
CA ALA A 1173 -13.38 13.02 27.61
C ALA A 1173 -12.51 13.49 28.77
N LYS A 1174 -11.80 14.62 28.59
CA LYS A 1174 -11.00 15.25 29.63
C LYS A 1174 -11.68 15.02 30.97
N HIS A 1175 -11.04 14.26 31.84
CA HIS A 1175 -11.50 14.09 33.21
C HIS A 1175 -11.62 15.48 33.82
N ALA A 1176 -12.84 16.03 33.86
CA ALA A 1176 -13.24 16.84 34.97
C ALA A 1176 -13.22 15.91 36.20
N GLU A 1177 -12.69 16.44 37.29
CA GLU A 1177 -12.46 15.76 38.56
C GLU A 1177 -13.69 14.94 39.02
N PRO A 1178 -13.48 13.83 39.75
CA PRO A 1178 -14.57 12.98 40.20
C PRO A 1178 -15.36 13.70 41.30
N SER A 1179 -16.50 14.30 40.96
CA SER A 1179 -17.57 14.48 41.94
C SER A 1179 -18.22 13.12 42.16
N ALA A 1180 -18.07 12.58 43.36
CA ALA A 1180 -18.86 11.44 43.83
C ALA A 1180 -20.36 11.75 43.70
N GLU A 1181 -21.14 10.72 43.35
CA GLU A 1181 -22.59 10.73 43.08
C GLU A 1181 -22.98 10.98 41.61
N GLU A 1182 -22.91 9.95 40.77
CA GLU A 1182 -23.89 9.70 39.69
C GLU A 1182 -23.72 8.27 39.14
N ASP A 1183 -24.26 7.28 39.87
CA ASP A 1183 -24.74 6.03 39.28
C ASP A 1183 -26.08 6.33 38.60
N GLY A 1184 -26.07 6.45 37.27
CA GLY A 1184 -27.25 6.74 36.45
C GLY A 1184 -27.19 6.06 35.06
N PRO A 1185 -28.34 5.71 34.46
CA PRO A 1185 -28.57 4.40 33.86
C PRO A 1185 -28.41 4.31 32.33
N ILE A 1186 -28.17 3.08 31.86
CA ILE A 1186 -28.37 2.64 30.46
C ILE A 1186 -29.79 3.04 30.02
N GLY A 1187 -29.86 3.95 29.05
CA GLY A 1187 -31.09 4.65 28.65
C GLY A 1187 -32.04 3.78 27.83
N LEU A 1188 -33.03 3.20 28.51
CA LEU A 1188 -34.30 2.71 27.94
C LEU A 1188 -35.31 3.84 27.68
N ALA A 1189 -34.88 5.11 27.75
CA ALA A 1189 -35.74 6.28 27.60
C ALA A 1189 -36.13 6.59 26.14
N ALA A 1190 -35.67 5.81 25.16
CA ALA A 1190 -35.88 6.06 23.73
C ALA A 1190 -36.87 5.09 23.04
N ILE A 1191 -37.65 4.32 23.80
CA ILE A 1191 -38.74 3.47 23.25
C ILE A 1191 -40.06 4.26 23.10
N SER A 1192 -40.05 5.59 23.29
CA SER A 1192 -41.20 6.48 23.01
C SER A 1192 -41.15 7.12 21.63
#